data_AF-A0A1V8T818-F1
#
_entry.id   AF-A0A1V8T818-F1
#
_cell.length_a   1.000
_cell.length_b   1.000
_cell.length_c   1.000
_cell.angle_alpha   90.00
_cell.angle_beta   90.00
_cell.angle_gamma   90.00
#
_symmetry.space_group_name_H-M   'P 1'
#
loop_
_entity.id
_entity.type
_entity.pdbx_description
1 polymer ?
#
loop_
_entity_poly.entity_id
_entity_poly.type
_entity_poly.pdbx_seq_one_letter_code
_entity_poly.pdbx_strand_id
1 'polypeptide(L)'
;MLMDKFHTDMMGSLFGNPHSASQSSQQSTQMIDDTRLQLLRLFQADPEEFDVVFIANATAAIKLVMDALRDQDGGFWYGYHVDSHTSLVGVREVADEHRCFESDQVVERWIGDGCEGAVKKAGLFAYPAQSNMNGRRLPLRWSSQIRDTAGPPIYTMLDAAALTSTSPLDLSDSDAAPDFTALSLYKIFGFPDLGALIVRKEAAHVFAKRAYFGGGTVDMVVCLKETWHAKKTGSLHEQLEDGTLPVHSILASRAAMDTHAELYGTLDRVSRHTAMLAERLYEGLQKLKHANGSAVAQIYKHETSDYGKRSTQGPIVAFSLRDSHSKWISNTEVEKLASIKGIQLRVGGLCNPGGIASALHLEPWEMRDNFSAGQRCGGEHDILNGKPTGMIRASLGAMSTLGDVEKLLSFIDEFFVDQAPPKPQLRFSAVRNVAPRADWHIEALTVYPIKSCGGWQIPSYTDWDIRPEGLAWDREWCIVHQGTGVALSQKRYPRMALIRPHLDFKTGKLIISQHSNATVVSVPLSLDPSYFDPTDLKSHTTQVCGDTIKTRIYTSAAIANFFTDALGVPCTLARFPSPTLTDPSTRHSKPQLSKPSSTFGPSPLLLPNESPILAITRPSLNALNTFLKLHSLPAAPAAQFRANIVLAQSSPAGSETPWAEDTWQGFAVASDKGVEGASLDVLGGCRRCGMVCVDQTTGIRAEAGEPFVSLAKMRRIRGRVLFGVHCALRGSAGSVRVGQVVEPVNGRESE
;
A
#
# COMPACT_ATOMS: atom_id res chain seq x y z
N MET A 1 -24.25 12.94 9.18
CA MET A 1 -25.43 13.13 8.32
C MET A 1 -25.80 11.85 7.55
N LEU A 2 -24.96 11.34 6.63
CA LEU A 2 -25.28 10.10 5.89
C LEU A 2 -25.57 8.92 6.82
N MET A 3 -24.64 8.62 7.74
CA MET A 3 -24.82 7.53 8.70
C MET A 3 -26.03 7.73 9.62
N ASP A 4 -26.36 8.98 9.97
CA ASP A 4 -27.52 9.28 10.82
C ASP A 4 -28.84 9.03 10.08
N LYS A 5 -28.93 9.42 8.80
CA LYS A 5 -30.09 9.14 7.94
C LYS A 5 -30.26 7.63 7.75
N PHE A 6 -29.21 6.94 7.35
CA PHE A 6 -29.23 5.48 7.20
C PHE A 6 -29.59 4.76 8.50
N HIS A 7 -29.02 5.18 9.64
CA HIS A 7 -29.37 4.63 10.95
C HIS A 7 -30.83 4.87 11.31
N THR A 8 -31.36 6.07 11.02
CA THR A 8 -32.77 6.40 11.27
C THR A 8 -33.70 5.49 10.46
N ASP A 9 -33.41 5.28 9.18
CA ASP A 9 -34.21 4.40 8.32
C ASP A 9 -34.16 2.95 8.80
N MET A 10 -32.97 2.47 9.19
CA MET A 10 -32.77 1.11 9.73
C MET A 10 -33.49 0.87 11.06
N MET A 11 -33.59 1.90 11.91
CA MET A 11 -34.28 1.81 13.20
C MET A 11 -35.78 2.03 13.09
N GLY A 12 -36.23 2.76 12.05
CA GLY A 12 -37.62 3.15 11.86
C GLY A 12 -38.45 2.20 10.99
N SER A 13 -37.82 1.27 10.27
CA SER A 13 -38.48 0.36 9.31
C SER A 13 -38.00 -1.08 9.44
N LEU A 14 -38.90 -2.03 9.14
CA LEU A 14 -38.57 -3.45 9.05
C LEU A 14 -38.43 -3.85 7.58
N PHE A 15 -37.20 -4.16 7.15
CA PHE A 15 -36.92 -4.58 5.78
C PHE A 15 -36.89 -6.11 5.66
N GLY A 16 -37.76 -6.67 4.81
CA GLY A 16 -37.83 -8.10 4.52
C GLY A 16 -37.07 -8.49 3.25
N ASN A 17 -36.92 -9.79 3.00
CA ASN A 17 -36.36 -10.29 1.75
C ASN A 17 -37.31 -9.97 0.58
N PRO A 18 -36.89 -9.25 -0.49
CA PRO A 18 -37.75 -8.78 -1.60
C PRO A 18 -38.57 -9.87 -2.32
N HIS A 19 -38.25 -11.16 -2.14
CA HIS A 19 -38.94 -12.28 -2.78
C HIS A 19 -40.13 -12.85 -2.01
N SER A 20 -40.48 -12.28 -0.84
CA SER A 20 -41.64 -12.73 -0.05
C SER A 20 -42.83 -11.77 -0.22
N ALA A 21 -44.05 -12.28 -0.02
CA ALA A 21 -45.27 -11.47 -0.10
C ALA A 21 -45.57 -10.67 1.20
N SER A 22 -44.69 -10.72 2.21
CA SER A 22 -44.91 -9.99 3.47
C SER A 22 -44.78 -8.48 3.27
N GLN A 23 -45.43 -7.70 4.15
CA GLN A 23 -45.41 -6.24 4.08
C GLN A 23 -43.99 -5.66 4.11
N SER A 24 -43.13 -6.19 4.99
CA SER A 24 -41.71 -5.80 5.09
C SER A 24 -40.94 -6.07 3.80
N SER A 25 -41.31 -7.12 3.07
CA SER A 25 -40.67 -7.50 1.80
C SER A 25 -41.14 -6.62 0.65
N GLN A 26 -42.43 -6.31 0.58
CA GLN A 26 -42.97 -5.34 -0.38
C GLN A 26 -42.36 -3.95 -0.18
N GLN A 27 -42.17 -3.53 1.08
CA GLN A 27 -41.48 -2.27 1.41
C GLN A 27 -40.03 -2.27 0.91
N SER A 28 -39.29 -3.38 1.07
CA SER A 28 -37.94 -3.51 0.51
C SER A 28 -37.95 -3.39 -1.01
N THR A 29 -38.86 -4.08 -1.70
CA THR A 29 -38.98 -4.02 -3.17
C THR A 29 -39.26 -2.60 -3.66
N GLN A 30 -40.25 -1.93 -3.08
CA GLN A 30 -40.58 -0.55 -3.45
C GLN A 30 -39.41 0.41 -3.19
N MET A 31 -38.69 0.25 -2.07
CA MET A 31 -37.51 1.06 -1.77
C MET A 31 -36.39 0.84 -2.80
N ILE A 32 -36.18 -0.40 -3.24
CA ILE A 32 -35.20 -0.72 -4.28
C ILE A 32 -35.57 -0.05 -5.60
N ASP A 33 -36.83 -0.13 -6.01
CA ASP A 33 -37.33 0.48 -7.26
C ASP A 33 -37.25 2.01 -7.22
N ASP A 34 -37.62 2.64 -6.10
CA ASP A 34 -37.45 4.08 -5.88
C ASP A 34 -35.99 4.50 -6.03
N THR A 35 -35.08 3.73 -5.43
CA THR A 35 -33.65 3.98 -5.47
C THR A 35 -33.11 3.84 -6.89
N ARG A 36 -33.62 2.87 -7.65
CA ARG A 36 -33.29 2.67 -9.07
C ARG A 36 -33.64 3.90 -9.91
N LEU A 37 -34.87 4.40 -9.76
CA LEU A 37 -35.32 5.61 -10.46
C LEU A 37 -34.55 6.85 -10.04
N GLN A 38 -34.17 6.96 -8.75
CA GLN A 38 -33.33 8.05 -8.28
C GLN A 38 -31.94 8.01 -8.91
N LEU A 39 -31.36 6.82 -9.06
CA LEU A 39 -30.06 6.65 -9.70
C LEU A 39 -30.12 6.99 -11.20
N LEU A 40 -31.16 6.56 -11.91
CA LEU A 40 -31.39 6.95 -13.31
C LEU A 40 -31.50 8.47 -13.47
N ARG A 41 -32.26 9.13 -12.59
CA ARG A 41 -32.37 10.60 -12.57
C ARG A 41 -31.03 11.30 -12.34
N LEU A 42 -30.15 10.74 -11.51
CA LEU A 42 -28.81 11.30 -11.27
C LEU A 42 -27.97 11.39 -12.57
N PHE A 43 -28.21 10.48 -13.52
CA PHE A 43 -27.52 10.40 -14.81
C PHE A 43 -28.36 10.89 -15.99
N GLN A 44 -29.55 11.45 -15.73
CA GLN A 44 -30.52 11.86 -16.75
C GLN A 44 -30.90 10.73 -17.72
N ALA A 45 -30.82 9.47 -17.26
CA ALA A 45 -31.21 8.31 -18.05
C ALA A 45 -32.72 8.08 -17.93
N ASP A 46 -33.43 8.05 -19.06
CA ASP A 46 -34.87 7.78 -19.08
C ASP A 46 -35.14 6.31 -18.71
N PRO A 47 -35.96 6.01 -17.68
CA PRO A 47 -36.34 4.64 -17.34
C PRO A 47 -37.07 3.88 -18.46
N GLU A 48 -37.59 4.53 -19.49
CA GLU A 48 -38.13 3.87 -20.68
C GLU A 48 -37.04 3.36 -21.62
N GLU A 49 -35.88 4.01 -21.66
CA GLU A 49 -34.75 3.70 -22.54
C GLU A 49 -33.64 2.89 -21.83
N PHE A 50 -33.55 3.02 -20.50
CA PHE A 50 -32.49 2.44 -19.68
C PHE A 50 -33.03 1.64 -18.51
N ASP A 51 -32.27 0.63 -18.10
CA ASP A 51 -32.48 -0.10 -16.84
C ASP A 51 -31.19 -0.11 -16.01
N VAL A 52 -31.31 -0.37 -14.71
CA VAL A 52 -30.19 -0.40 -13.77
C VAL A 52 -30.17 -1.72 -13.04
N VAL A 53 -29.03 -2.39 -13.13
CA VAL A 53 -28.74 -3.61 -12.39
C VAL A 53 -27.86 -3.24 -11.20
N PHE A 54 -28.35 -3.46 -9.97
CA PHE A 54 -27.51 -3.31 -8.78
C PHE A 54 -26.49 -4.44 -8.71
N ILE A 55 -25.23 -4.08 -8.50
CA ILE A 55 -24.11 -5.03 -8.54
C ILE A 55 -23.00 -4.61 -7.57
N ALA A 56 -22.06 -5.49 -7.25
CA ALA A 56 -21.07 -5.21 -6.21
C ALA A 56 -20.18 -3.97 -6.50
N ASN A 57 -19.76 -3.76 -7.75
CA ASN A 57 -18.87 -2.66 -8.18
C ASN A 57 -18.72 -2.65 -9.72
N ALA A 58 -17.98 -1.68 -10.26
CA ALA A 58 -17.74 -1.57 -11.71
C ALA A 58 -17.04 -2.82 -12.31
N THR A 59 -16.13 -3.47 -11.57
CA THR A 59 -15.49 -4.71 -12.06
C THR A 59 -16.52 -5.83 -12.24
N ALA A 60 -17.47 -5.95 -11.33
CA ALA A 60 -18.55 -6.92 -11.44
C ALA A 60 -19.51 -6.58 -12.59
N ALA A 61 -19.80 -5.29 -12.83
CA ALA A 61 -20.55 -4.83 -14.00
C ALA A 61 -19.87 -5.22 -15.32
N ILE A 62 -18.56 -4.97 -15.42
CA ILE A 62 -17.74 -5.37 -16.58
C ILE A 62 -17.79 -6.88 -16.79
N LYS A 63 -17.67 -7.67 -15.72
CA LYS A 63 -17.74 -9.12 -15.79
C LYS A 63 -19.10 -9.63 -16.25
N LEU A 64 -20.20 -9.02 -15.79
CA LEU A 64 -21.55 -9.42 -16.20
C LEU A 64 -21.75 -9.26 -17.72
N VAL A 65 -21.30 -8.14 -18.29
CA VAL A 65 -21.35 -7.90 -19.74
C VAL A 65 -20.45 -8.87 -20.50
N MET A 66 -19.22 -9.09 -20.01
CA MET A 66 -18.30 -10.08 -20.58
C MET A 66 -18.88 -11.49 -20.56
N ASP A 67 -19.50 -11.92 -19.45
CA ASP A 67 -20.12 -13.25 -19.34
C ASP A 67 -21.25 -13.40 -20.38
N ALA A 68 -22.09 -12.36 -20.53
CA ALA A 68 -23.18 -12.36 -21.50
C ALA A 68 -22.69 -12.47 -22.96
N LEU A 69 -21.57 -11.84 -23.29
CA LEU A 69 -20.96 -11.90 -24.62
C LEU A 69 -20.18 -13.21 -24.87
N ARG A 70 -19.49 -13.73 -23.85
CA ARG A 70 -18.80 -15.03 -23.91
C ARG A 70 -19.81 -16.14 -24.25
N ASP A 71 -20.99 -16.07 -23.66
CA ASP A 71 -22.03 -17.09 -23.81
C ASP A 71 -22.81 -16.96 -25.14
N GLN A 72 -22.45 -16.01 -26.02
CA GLN A 72 -23.00 -15.92 -27.38
C GLN A 72 -22.43 -17.02 -28.30
N ASP A 73 -23.21 -17.40 -29.31
CA ASP A 73 -22.79 -18.41 -30.28
C ASP A 73 -21.56 -17.92 -31.06
N GLY A 74 -20.44 -18.61 -30.85
CA GLY A 74 -19.18 -18.27 -31.49
C GLY A 74 -18.41 -17.15 -30.80
N GLY A 75 -18.65 -16.83 -29.53
CA GLY A 75 -17.81 -15.86 -28.79
C GLY A 75 -17.91 -14.42 -29.30
N PHE A 76 -16.93 -13.58 -28.96
CA PHE A 76 -16.94 -12.15 -29.27
C PHE A 76 -15.56 -11.58 -29.54
N TRP A 77 -15.51 -10.47 -30.30
CA TRP A 77 -14.32 -9.64 -30.47
C TRP A 77 -14.24 -8.56 -29.38
N TYR A 78 -13.05 -8.23 -28.89
CA TYR A 78 -12.87 -7.23 -27.84
C TYR A 78 -11.84 -6.13 -28.16
N GLY A 79 -12.30 -4.88 -28.19
CA GLY A 79 -11.47 -3.70 -28.27
C GLY A 79 -11.40 -2.97 -26.94
N TYR A 80 -10.23 -2.52 -26.50
CA TYR A 80 -10.11 -1.67 -25.31
C TYR A 80 -9.06 -0.58 -25.46
N HIS A 81 -9.31 0.57 -24.84
CA HIS A 81 -8.37 1.71 -24.87
C HIS A 81 -7.18 1.50 -23.90
N VAL A 82 -5.99 2.01 -24.22
CA VAL A 82 -4.76 1.86 -23.40
C VAL A 82 -4.90 2.41 -21.96
N ASP A 83 -5.73 3.43 -21.76
CA ASP A 83 -6.07 4.00 -20.45
C ASP A 83 -7.01 3.14 -19.60
N SER A 84 -7.37 1.94 -20.06
CA SER A 84 -8.30 1.07 -19.37
C SER A 84 -7.78 0.64 -18.00
N HIS A 85 -8.67 0.67 -17.00
CA HIS A 85 -8.41 0.04 -15.71
C HIS A 85 -8.19 -1.47 -15.90
N THR A 86 -7.40 -2.11 -15.02
CA THR A 86 -7.08 -3.54 -15.10
C THR A 86 -8.32 -4.45 -15.26
N SER A 87 -9.49 -4.05 -14.74
CA SER A 87 -10.76 -4.78 -14.91
C SER A 87 -11.22 -4.88 -16.36
N LEU A 88 -11.03 -3.83 -17.16
CA LEU A 88 -11.33 -3.84 -18.60
C LEU A 88 -10.25 -4.63 -19.37
N VAL A 89 -8.98 -4.51 -18.99
CA VAL A 89 -7.90 -5.28 -19.63
C VAL A 89 -8.14 -6.78 -19.50
N GLY A 90 -8.62 -7.25 -18.35
CA GLY A 90 -8.86 -8.67 -18.08
C GLY A 90 -9.90 -9.33 -18.97
N VAL A 91 -10.84 -8.57 -19.57
CA VAL A 91 -11.86 -9.10 -20.49
C VAL A 91 -11.23 -9.75 -21.73
N ARG A 92 -10.04 -9.28 -22.15
CA ARG A 92 -9.34 -9.79 -23.33
C ARG A 92 -8.97 -11.28 -23.24
N GLU A 93 -8.83 -11.81 -22.03
CA GLU A 93 -8.46 -13.21 -21.79
C GLU A 93 -9.64 -14.17 -22.05
N VAL A 94 -10.85 -13.63 -22.22
CA VAL A 94 -12.08 -14.38 -22.48
C VAL A 94 -12.56 -14.20 -23.92
N ALA A 95 -12.14 -13.13 -24.60
CA ALA A 95 -12.50 -12.85 -25.99
C ALA A 95 -11.74 -13.76 -26.98
N ASP A 96 -12.37 -14.07 -28.12
CA ASP A 96 -11.74 -14.87 -29.19
C ASP A 96 -10.56 -14.12 -29.81
N GLU A 97 -10.78 -12.84 -30.07
CA GLU A 97 -9.82 -11.91 -30.67
C GLU A 97 -9.91 -10.59 -29.92
N HIS A 98 -8.78 -9.93 -29.72
CA HIS A 98 -8.76 -8.66 -29.02
C HIS A 98 -7.74 -7.67 -29.56
N ARG A 99 -8.00 -6.38 -29.34
CA ARG A 99 -7.12 -5.28 -29.73
C ARG A 99 -7.03 -4.24 -28.61
N CYS A 100 -5.80 -3.89 -28.23
CA CYS A 100 -5.54 -2.69 -27.45
C CYS A 100 -5.40 -1.49 -28.39
N PHE A 101 -6.17 -0.43 -28.16
CA PHE A 101 -6.06 0.84 -28.87
C PHE A 101 -5.10 1.76 -28.12
N GLU A 102 -3.93 1.98 -28.71
CA GLU A 102 -2.80 2.67 -28.07
C GLU A 102 -2.96 4.19 -27.98
N SER A 103 -3.90 4.78 -28.74
CA SER A 103 -4.21 6.20 -28.66
C SER A 103 -5.62 6.52 -29.18
N ASP A 104 -6.10 7.72 -28.84
CA ASP A 104 -7.35 8.28 -29.36
C ASP A 104 -7.34 8.26 -30.91
N GLN A 105 -6.23 8.63 -31.55
CA GLN A 105 -6.13 8.65 -33.03
C GLN A 105 -6.26 7.26 -33.66
N VAL A 106 -5.83 6.21 -32.97
CA VAL A 106 -6.02 4.83 -33.45
C VAL A 106 -7.49 4.42 -33.38
N VAL A 107 -8.21 4.85 -32.34
CA VAL A 107 -9.67 4.65 -32.22
C VAL A 107 -10.39 5.43 -33.31
N GLU A 108 -10.11 6.72 -33.47
CA GLU A 108 -10.76 7.58 -34.47
C GLU A 108 -10.55 7.07 -35.90
N ARG A 109 -9.33 6.62 -36.22
CA ARG A 109 -9.05 6.02 -37.53
C ARG A 109 -9.83 4.73 -37.73
N TRP A 110 -9.85 3.84 -36.72
CA TRP A 110 -10.60 2.60 -36.80
C TRP A 110 -12.11 2.83 -36.98
N ILE A 111 -12.68 3.82 -36.30
CA ILE A 111 -14.08 4.24 -36.51
C ILE A 111 -14.27 4.81 -37.92
N GLY A 112 -13.37 5.69 -38.37
CA GLY A 112 -13.44 6.32 -39.69
C GLY A 112 -13.30 5.33 -40.86
N ASP A 113 -12.57 4.23 -40.64
CA ASP A 113 -12.45 3.10 -41.57
C ASP A 113 -13.65 2.12 -41.44
N GLY A 114 -14.78 2.55 -40.87
CA GLY A 114 -16.00 1.72 -40.74
C GLY A 114 -15.84 0.51 -39.82
N CYS A 115 -14.93 0.60 -38.86
CA CYS A 115 -14.52 -0.54 -38.01
C CYS A 115 -14.01 -1.75 -38.81
N GLU A 116 -13.55 -1.54 -40.05
CA GLU A 116 -13.10 -2.59 -40.97
C GLU A 116 -11.97 -3.47 -40.41
N GLY A 117 -12.00 -4.75 -40.81
CA GLY A 117 -10.91 -5.71 -40.56
C GLY A 117 -10.86 -6.33 -39.16
N ALA A 118 -11.74 -5.95 -38.23
CA ALA A 118 -11.70 -6.43 -36.85
C ALA A 118 -12.86 -7.37 -36.45
N VAL A 119 -14.02 -7.25 -37.09
CA VAL A 119 -15.26 -7.78 -36.50
C VAL A 119 -15.98 -8.70 -37.49
N LYS A 120 -15.76 -10.02 -37.36
CA LYS A 120 -16.50 -11.07 -38.10
C LYS A 120 -17.76 -11.55 -37.36
N LYS A 121 -17.93 -11.15 -36.09
CA LYS A 121 -18.96 -11.57 -35.12
C LYS A 121 -19.36 -10.38 -34.24
N ALA A 122 -20.23 -10.53 -33.25
CA ALA A 122 -20.50 -9.44 -32.31
C ALA A 122 -19.22 -8.96 -31.60
N GLY A 123 -19.09 -7.64 -31.42
CA GLY A 123 -17.93 -7.00 -30.81
C GLY A 123 -18.28 -6.23 -29.53
N LEU A 124 -17.29 -5.99 -28.68
CA LEU A 124 -17.37 -5.07 -27.55
C LEU A 124 -16.18 -4.12 -27.58
N PHE A 125 -16.44 -2.82 -27.64
CA PHE A 125 -15.43 -1.79 -27.43
C PHE A 125 -15.59 -1.16 -26.05
N ALA A 126 -14.56 -1.25 -25.20
CA ALA A 126 -14.59 -0.73 -23.85
C ALA A 126 -13.53 0.34 -23.58
N TYR A 127 -13.94 1.42 -22.93
CA TYR A 127 -13.05 2.53 -22.62
C TYR A 127 -13.49 3.27 -21.36
N PRO A 128 -12.56 3.89 -20.62
CA PRO A 128 -12.92 4.69 -19.46
C PRO A 128 -13.42 6.06 -19.89
N ALA A 129 -14.46 6.57 -19.24
CA ALA A 129 -14.89 7.97 -19.41
C ALA A 129 -13.84 8.96 -18.88
N GLN A 130 -13.08 8.53 -17.86
CA GLN A 130 -11.95 9.25 -17.30
C GLN A 130 -10.86 8.26 -16.88
N SER A 131 -9.62 8.50 -17.28
CA SER A 131 -8.48 7.68 -16.85
C SER A 131 -8.34 7.75 -15.33
N ASN A 132 -8.40 6.59 -14.67
CA ASN A 132 -8.18 6.47 -13.23
C ASN A 132 -6.72 6.78 -12.83
N MET A 133 -5.80 6.86 -13.80
CA MET A 133 -4.39 7.12 -13.59
C MET A 133 -4.10 8.62 -13.44
N ASN A 134 -4.40 9.40 -14.49
CA ASN A 134 -4.02 10.81 -14.59
C ASN A 134 -5.22 11.76 -14.75
N GLY A 135 -6.45 11.24 -14.72
CA GLY A 135 -7.66 12.05 -14.79
C GLY A 135 -8.03 12.56 -16.18
N ARG A 136 -7.30 12.23 -17.25
CA ARG A 136 -7.71 12.65 -18.60
C ARG A 136 -9.08 12.07 -18.96
N ARG A 137 -9.89 12.81 -19.70
CA ARG A 137 -11.21 12.36 -20.16
C ARG A 137 -11.15 11.96 -21.63
N LEU A 138 -11.80 10.84 -21.95
CA LEU A 138 -11.84 10.31 -23.31
C LEU A 138 -13.15 10.76 -24.00
N PRO A 139 -13.19 10.84 -25.34
CA PRO A 139 -14.39 11.24 -26.07
C PRO A 139 -15.57 10.29 -25.83
N LEU A 140 -16.67 10.81 -25.26
CA LEU A 140 -17.91 10.04 -25.07
C LEU A 140 -18.64 9.76 -26.39
N ARG A 141 -18.37 10.55 -27.43
CA ARG A 141 -19.00 10.42 -28.76
C ARG A 141 -18.64 9.13 -29.51
N TRP A 142 -17.63 8.38 -29.06
CA TRP A 142 -17.27 7.12 -29.70
C TRP A 142 -18.42 6.11 -29.65
N SER A 143 -19.28 6.19 -28.63
CA SER A 143 -20.43 5.28 -28.50
C SER A 143 -21.42 5.38 -29.67
N SER A 144 -21.89 6.57 -30.04
CA SER A 144 -22.73 6.74 -31.24
C SER A 144 -21.97 6.44 -32.52
N GLN A 145 -20.74 6.94 -32.65
CA GLN A 145 -19.98 6.77 -33.90
C GLN A 145 -19.71 5.30 -34.25
N ILE A 146 -19.47 4.45 -33.24
CA ILE A 146 -19.30 3.00 -33.45
C ILE A 146 -20.64 2.36 -33.82
N ARG A 147 -21.74 2.79 -33.19
CA ARG A 147 -23.09 2.28 -33.47
C ARG A 147 -23.52 2.53 -34.91
N ASP A 148 -23.09 3.65 -35.49
CA ASP A 148 -23.41 4.04 -36.87
C ASP A 148 -22.60 3.27 -37.94
N THR A 149 -21.69 2.37 -37.55
CA THR A 149 -20.85 1.62 -38.50
C THR A 149 -21.58 0.43 -39.13
N ALA A 150 -21.27 0.15 -40.40
CA ALA A 150 -21.83 -0.99 -41.12
C ALA A 150 -21.08 -2.29 -40.76
N GLY A 151 -21.80 -3.32 -40.32
CA GLY A 151 -21.20 -4.63 -40.01
C GLY A 151 -21.95 -5.38 -38.92
N PRO A 152 -21.33 -6.44 -38.36
CA PRO A 152 -21.84 -7.07 -37.14
C PRO A 152 -21.89 -6.06 -35.99
N PRO A 153 -22.84 -6.19 -35.04
CA PRO A 153 -23.02 -5.21 -33.98
C PRO A 153 -21.79 -5.12 -33.07
N ILE A 154 -21.30 -3.90 -32.85
CA ILE A 154 -20.25 -3.59 -31.88
C ILE A 154 -20.89 -2.80 -30.74
N TYR A 155 -20.97 -3.41 -29.56
CA TYR A 155 -21.47 -2.76 -28.36
C TYR A 155 -20.39 -1.91 -27.72
N THR A 156 -20.80 -0.88 -26.99
CA THR A 156 -19.88 -0.03 -26.22
C THR A 156 -20.06 -0.16 -24.72
N MET A 157 -18.96 -0.32 -24.01
CA MET A 157 -18.91 -0.38 -22.54
C MET A 157 -18.09 0.79 -21.99
N LEU A 158 -18.77 1.70 -21.30
CA LEU A 158 -18.15 2.86 -20.67
C LEU A 158 -17.85 2.56 -19.20
N ASP A 159 -16.56 2.54 -18.83
CA ASP A 159 -16.16 2.59 -17.41
C ASP A 159 -16.26 4.04 -16.91
N ALA A 160 -17.39 4.36 -16.28
CA ALA A 160 -17.69 5.68 -15.75
C ALA A 160 -17.25 5.85 -14.29
N ALA A 161 -16.61 4.83 -13.67
CA ALA A 161 -16.36 4.80 -12.24
C ALA A 161 -15.40 5.90 -11.74
N ALA A 162 -14.45 6.33 -12.58
CA ALA A 162 -13.53 7.43 -12.24
C ALA A 162 -14.08 8.82 -12.60
N LEU A 163 -14.97 8.92 -13.60
CA LEU A 163 -15.58 10.20 -13.99
C LEU A 163 -16.62 10.64 -12.95
N THR A 164 -17.53 9.71 -12.61
CA THR A 164 -18.73 9.98 -11.80
C THR A 164 -18.42 10.26 -10.34
N SER A 165 -17.19 9.98 -9.87
CA SER A 165 -16.76 10.36 -8.53
C SER A 165 -16.78 11.86 -8.27
N THR A 166 -16.67 12.67 -9.33
CA THR A 166 -16.56 14.13 -9.19
C THR A 166 -17.20 14.90 -10.34
N SER A 167 -17.92 14.25 -11.26
CA SER A 167 -18.46 14.92 -12.44
C SER A 167 -19.75 14.28 -12.95
N PRO A 168 -20.63 15.09 -13.56
CA PRO A 168 -21.85 14.56 -14.13
C PRO A 168 -21.52 13.68 -15.35
N LEU A 169 -22.38 12.69 -15.59
CA LEU A 169 -22.47 11.95 -16.83
C LEU A 169 -23.91 12.10 -17.30
N ASP A 170 -24.08 12.49 -18.56
CA ASP A 170 -25.39 12.74 -19.16
C ASP A 170 -25.74 11.63 -20.13
N LEU A 171 -26.86 10.95 -19.87
CA LEU A 171 -27.41 9.86 -20.68
C LEU A 171 -28.79 10.22 -21.25
N SER A 172 -29.14 11.51 -21.32
CA SER A 172 -30.44 11.96 -21.83
C SER A 172 -30.68 11.63 -23.31
N ASP A 173 -29.60 11.50 -24.09
CA ASP A 173 -29.61 11.11 -25.49
C ASP A 173 -29.27 9.61 -25.59
N SER A 174 -30.28 8.76 -25.77
CA SER A 174 -30.09 7.31 -25.81
C SER A 174 -29.35 6.82 -27.06
N ASP A 175 -29.39 7.59 -28.16
CA ASP A 175 -28.66 7.26 -29.39
C ASP A 175 -27.15 7.51 -29.22
N ALA A 176 -26.79 8.57 -28.50
CA ALA A 176 -25.40 8.89 -28.16
C ALA A 176 -24.84 8.10 -26.97
N ALA A 177 -25.71 7.51 -26.15
CA ALA A 177 -25.31 6.81 -24.94
C ALA A 177 -24.54 5.49 -25.23
N PRO A 178 -23.65 5.07 -24.32
CA PRO A 178 -23.08 3.74 -24.33
C PRO A 178 -24.16 2.67 -24.12
N ASP A 179 -23.94 1.46 -24.66
CA ASP A 179 -24.83 0.33 -24.41
C ASP A 179 -24.80 -0.11 -22.94
N PHE A 180 -23.60 -0.07 -22.36
CA PHE A 180 -23.33 -0.49 -21.00
C PHE A 180 -22.51 0.59 -20.29
N THR A 181 -22.94 1.02 -19.11
CA THR A 181 -22.21 1.99 -18.28
C THR A 181 -21.95 1.41 -16.90
N ALA A 182 -20.68 1.16 -16.57
CA ALA A 182 -20.27 0.63 -15.28
C ALA A 182 -20.02 1.74 -14.24
N LEU A 183 -20.60 1.56 -13.06
CA LEU A 183 -20.55 2.52 -11.95
C LEU A 183 -19.99 1.89 -10.66
N SER A 184 -19.41 2.74 -9.82
CA SER A 184 -19.02 2.41 -8.45
C SER A 184 -19.55 3.49 -7.52
N LEU A 185 -20.70 3.25 -6.89
CA LEU A 185 -21.40 4.26 -6.09
C LEU A 185 -20.57 4.67 -4.86
N TYR A 186 -19.81 3.75 -4.28
CA TYR A 186 -18.85 4.06 -3.20
C TYR A 186 -17.75 5.04 -3.63
N LYS A 187 -17.44 5.19 -4.93
CA LYS A 187 -16.49 6.22 -5.39
C LYS A 187 -17.12 7.60 -5.46
N ILE A 188 -18.45 7.67 -5.60
CA ILE A 188 -19.22 8.92 -5.61
C ILE A 188 -19.49 9.37 -4.17
N PHE A 189 -19.92 8.42 -3.32
CA PHE A 189 -20.47 8.74 -2.00
C PHE A 189 -19.61 8.30 -0.80
N GLY A 190 -18.59 7.47 -1.00
CA GLY A 190 -17.75 6.91 0.07
C GLY A 190 -18.37 5.73 0.83
N PHE A 191 -19.70 5.66 0.88
CA PHE A 191 -20.51 4.58 1.45
C PHE A 191 -21.86 4.56 0.71
N PRO A 192 -22.47 3.39 0.45
CA PRO A 192 -22.05 2.02 0.77
C PRO A 192 -21.23 1.35 -0.34
N ASP A 193 -20.65 0.18 -0.03
CA ASP A 193 -20.01 -0.70 -1.02
C ASP A 193 -21.06 -1.28 -1.97
N LEU A 194 -21.35 -0.52 -3.03
CA LEU A 194 -22.32 -0.85 -4.07
C LEU A 194 -21.86 -0.26 -5.41
N GLY A 195 -22.18 -0.96 -6.49
CA GLY A 195 -22.04 -0.51 -7.87
C GLY A 195 -23.36 -0.65 -8.62
N ALA A 196 -23.34 -0.22 -9.87
CA ALA A 196 -24.47 -0.35 -10.76
C ALA A 196 -23.97 -0.57 -12.20
N LEU A 197 -24.76 -1.29 -12.98
CA LEU A 197 -24.65 -1.33 -14.43
C LEU A 197 -25.90 -0.66 -15.00
N ILE A 198 -25.72 0.47 -15.67
CA ILE A 198 -26.80 1.07 -16.48
C ILE A 198 -26.74 0.40 -17.86
N VAL A 199 -27.86 -0.14 -18.30
CA VAL A 199 -28.00 -0.82 -19.58
C VAL A 199 -28.98 -0.06 -20.45
N ARG A 200 -28.57 0.24 -21.69
CA ARG A 200 -29.48 0.70 -22.74
C ARG A 200 -30.36 -0.48 -23.16
N LYS A 201 -31.68 -0.36 -23.05
CA LYS A 201 -32.60 -1.49 -23.23
C LYS A 201 -32.54 -2.12 -24.61
N GLU A 202 -32.20 -1.38 -25.66
CA GLU A 202 -31.97 -1.96 -26.99
C GLU A 202 -30.82 -2.98 -27.02
N ALA A 203 -29.82 -2.84 -26.14
CA ALA A 203 -28.73 -3.80 -25.99
C ALA A 203 -29.06 -4.94 -25.02
N ALA A 204 -30.24 -4.95 -24.38
CA ALA A 204 -30.63 -5.94 -23.37
C ALA A 204 -30.62 -7.39 -23.91
N HIS A 205 -30.87 -7.57 -25.20
CA HIS A 205 -30.90 -8.87 -25.85
C HIS A 205 -29.56 -9.63 -25.77
N VAL A 206 -28.44 -8.92 -25.54
CA VAL A 206 -27.12 -9.52 -25.29
C VAL A 206 -27.14 -10.46 -24.08
N PHE A 207 -28.02 -10.23 -23.10
CA PHE A 207 -28.10 -11.06 -21.90
C PHE A 207 -28.96 -12.32 -22.07
N ALA A 208 -29.73 -12.45 -23.15
CA ALA A 208 -30.70 -13.53 -23.32
C ALA A 208 -30.04 -14.93 -23.29
N LYS A 209 -28.83 -15.06 -23.84
CA LYS A 209 -28.06 -16.32 -23.91
C LYS A 209 -27.15 -16.58 -22.72
N ARG A 210 -27.10 -15.68 -21.72
CA ARG A 210 -26.28 -15.86 -20.52
C ARG A 210 -26.56 -17.24 -19.89
N ALA A 211 -25.53 -18.05 -19.73
CA ALA A 211 -25.67 -19.45 -19.31
C ALA A 211 -25.98 -19.58 -17.81
N TYR A 212 -25.37 -18.72 -16.99
CA TYR A 212 -25.57 -18.74 -15.54
C TYR A 212 -26.92 -18.12 -15.13
N PHE A 213 -27.52 -18.71 -14.10
CA PHE A 213 -28.66 -18.16 -13.37
C PHE A 213 -28.53 -18.48 -11.88
N GLY A 214 -29.01 -17.58 -11.02
CA GLY A 214 -29.12 -17.75 -9.58
C GLY A 214 -30.57 -17.76 -9.09
N GLY A 215 -30.77 -18.08 -7.81
CA GLY A 215 -32.08 -17.84 -7.18
C GLY A 215 -32.44 -16.35 -7.29
N GLY A 216 -33.69 -16.00 -7.60
CA GLY A 216 -34.09 -14.61 -7.83
C GLY A 216 -34.23 -14.22 -9.31
N THR A 217 -33.51 -14.87 -10.23
CA THR A 217 -33.57 -14.66 -11.69
C THR A 217 -34.28 -15.79 -12.47
N VAL A 218 -34.69 -16.85 -11.75
CA VAL A 218 -35.48 -17.99 -12.29
C VAL A 218 -36.81 -18.17 -11.55
N ASP A 219 -37.81 -18.62 -12.30
CA ASP A 219 -39.14 -18.97 -11.77
C ASP A 219 -39.26 -20.45 -11.44
N MET A 220 -38.59 -21.33 -12.19
CA MET A 220 -38.66 -22.78 -12.00
C MET A 220 -37.36 -23.46 -12.41
N VAL A 221 -36.96 -24.48 -11.64
CA VAL A 221 -35.80 -25.33 -11.97
C VAL A 221 -36.18 -26.78 -11.72
N VAL A 222 -35.94 -27.63 -12.72
CA VAL A 222 -36.07 -29.09 -12.65
C VAL A 222 -34.66 -29.68 -12.68
N CYS A 223 -34.29 -30.40 -11.62
CA CYS A 223 -32.91 -30.88 -11.40
C CYS A 223 -32.73 -32.40 -11.44
N LEU A 224 -33.83 -33.18 -11.35
CA LEU A 224 -33.74 -34.62 -11.12
C LEU A 224 -33.78 -35.41 -12.45
N LYS A 225 -34.96 -35.90 -12.83
CA LYS A 225 -35.15 -36.81 -13.98
C LYS A 225 -34.83 -36.16 -15.32
N GLU A 226 -34.87 -34.83 -15.37
CA GLU A 226 -34.49 -34.00 -16.49
C GLU A 226 -33.86 -32.71 -15.96
N THR A 227 -33.15 -32.02 -16.85
CA THR A 227 -32.55 -30.72 -16.57
C THR A 227 -33.28 -29.66 -17.38
N TRP A 228 -34.03 -28.79 -16.71
CA TRP A 228 -34.75 -27.67 -17.33
C TRP A 228 -34.87 -26.50 -16.36
N HIS A 229 -34.92 -25.27 -16.86
CA HIS A 229 -35.21 -24.09 -16.05
C HIS A 229 -35.97 -23.04 -16.87
N ALA A 230 -36.79 -22.24 -16.18
CA ALA A 230 -37.40 -21.03 -16.72
C ALA A 230 -36.82 -19.80 -16.02
N LYS A 231 -36.23 -18.90 -16.80
CA LYS A 231 -35.80 -17.58 -16.34
C LYS A 231 -37.02 -16.66 -16.20
N LYS A 232 -36.92 -15.67 -15.31
CA LYS A 232 -37.90 -14.58 -15.24
C LYS A 232 -37.99 -13.85 -16.57
N THR A 233 -39.18 -13.38 -16.90
CA THR A 233 -39.47 -12.64 -18.14
C THR A 233 -39.83 -11.17 -17.90
N GLY A 234 -39.69 -10.69 -16.66
CA GLY A 234 -39.96 -9.31 -16.26
C GLY A 234 -38.87 -8.33 -16.70
N SER A 235 -38.60 -7.31 -15.88
CA SER A 235 -37.61 -6.28 -16.19
C SER A 235 -36.21 -6.86 -16.41
N LEU A 236 -35.31 -6.11 -17.05
CA LEU A 236 -33.95 -6.59 -17.30
C LEU A 236 -33.20 -6.83 -15.99
N HIS A 237 -33.35 -5.94 -15.01
CA HIS A 237 -32.70 -6.12 -13.71
C HIS A 237 -33.17 -7.39 -12.98
N GLU A 238 -34.46 -7.77 -13.06
CA GLU A 238 -34.97 -9.02 -12.48
C GLU A 238 -34.34 -10.28 -13.10
N GLN A 239 -33.82 -10.18 -14.33
CA GLN A 239 -33.16 -11.26 -15.04
C GLN A 239 -31.66 -11.37 -14.72
N LEU A 240 -31.08 -10.33 -14.12
CA LEU A 240 -29.62 -10.18 -13.94
C LEU A 240 -29.18 -10.09 -12.48
N GLU A 241 -30.07 -9.69 -11.58
CA GLU A 241 -29.80 -9.58 -10.14
C GLU A 241 -29.88 -10.95 -9.47
N ASP A 242 -28.85 -11.79 -9.68
CA ASP A 242 -28.76 -13.11 -9.07
C ASP A 242 -28.66 -13.03 -7.54
N GLY A 243 -29.51 -13.80 -6.86
CA GLY A 243 -29.60 -13.88 -5.41
C GLY A 243 -30.51 -12.84 -4.79
N THR A 244 -30.47 -12.77 -3.46
CA THR A 244 -31.12 -11.67 -2.73
C THR A 244 -30.25 -10.43 -2.81
N LEU A 245 -30.82 -9.32 -3.27
CA LEU A 245 -30.15 -8.03 -3.35
C LEU A 245 -29.66 -7.53 -1.98
N PRO A 246 -28.56 -6.75 -1.92
CA PRO A 246 -28.06 -6.16 -0.68
C PRO A 246 -28.95 -4.97 -0.26
N VAL A 247 -30.15 -5.26 0.23
CA VAL A 247 -31.21 -4.27 0.56
C VAL A 247 -30.67 -3.11 1.39
N HIS A 248 -29.86 -3.38 2.42
CA HIS A 248 -29.28 -2.33 3.26
C HIS A 248 -28.29 -1.44 2.53
N SER A 249 -27.49 -1.99 1.61
CA SER A 249 -26.59 -1.20 0.77
C SER A 249 -27.38 -0.37 -0.25
N ILE A 250 -28.47 -0.89 -0.80
CA ILE A 250 -29.32 -0.11 -1.72
C ILE A 250 -29.99 1.04 -0.95
N LEU A 251 -30.53 0.77 0.24
CA LEU A 251 -31.08 1.81 1.13
C LEU A 251 -30.04 2.88 1.50
N ALA A 252 -28.84 2.45 1.89
CA ALA A 252 -27.75 3.38 2.18
C ALA A 252 -27.37 4.22 0.95
N SER A 253 -27.48 3.68 -0.28
CA SER A 253 -27.22 4.45 -1.49
C SER A 253 -28.26 5.54 -1.75
N ARG A 254 -29.53 5.32 -1.40
CA ARG A 254 -30.59 6.34 -1.41
C ARG A 254 -30.25 7.49 -0.46
N ALA A 255 -29.96 7.17 0.80
CA ALA A 255 -29.55 8.16 1.79
C ALA A 255 -28.26 8.91 1.37
N ALA A 256 -27.35 8.21 0.68
CA ALA A 256 -26.11 8.77 0.15
C ALA A 256 -26.35 9.79 -0.98
N MET A 257 -27.23 9.48 -1.93
CA MET A 257 -27.62 10.42 -3.00
C MET A 257 -28.24 11.70 -2.42
N ASP A 258 -29.17 11.56 -1.47
CA ASP A 258 -29.82 12.71 -0.81
C ASP A 258 -28.81 13.56 -0.03
N THR A 259 -27.95 12.91 0.77
CA THR A 259 -26.91 13.58 1.55
C THR A 259 -25.90 14.29 0.65
N HIS A 260 -25.49 13.66 -0.44
CA HIS A 260 -24.55 14.25 -1.38
C HIS A 260 -25.15 15.50 -2.04
N ALA A 261 -26.42 15.43 -2.46
CA ALA A 261 -27.13 16.58 -3.02
C ALA A 261 -27.27 17.73 -2.00
N GLU A 262 -27.55 17.41 -0.74
CA GLU A 262 -27.67 18.41 0.34
C GLU A 262 -26.32 19.09 0.66
N LEU A 263 -25.22 18.33 0.73
CA LEU A 263 -23.90 18.87 1.07
C LEU A 263 -23.25 19.64 -0.08
N TYR A 264 -23.36 19.11 -1.30
CA TYR A 264 -22.56 19.58 -2.43
C TYR A 264 -23.39 20.14 -3.59
N GLY A 265 -24.72 20.01 -3.55
CA GLY A 265 -25.60 20.37 -4.67
C GLY A 265 -25.44 19.37 -5.82
N THR A 266 -25.15 19.88 -7.01
CA THR A 266 -25.02 19.05 -8.22
C THR A 266 -23.60 18.52 -8.42
N LEU A 267 -23.45 17.42 -9.16
CA LEU A 267 -22.13 16.95 -9.59
C LEU A 267 -21.39 17.95 -10.48
N ASP A 268 -22.08 18.87 -11.18
CA ASP A 268 -21.43 19.99 -11.87
C ASP A 268 -20.73 20.94 -10.89
N ARG A 269 -21.35 21.25 -9.75
CA ARG A 269 -20.73 22.09 -8.72
C ARG A 269 -19.49 21.41 -8.14
N VAL A 270 -19.57 20.10 -7.87
CA VAL A 270 -18.42 19.28 -7.46
C VAL A 270 -17.33 19.30 -8.54
N SER A 271 -17.71 19.15 -9.81
CA SER A 271 -16.78 19.20 -10.94
C SER A 271 -16.02 20.52 -11.03
N ARG A 272 -16.73 21.65 -10.87
CA ARG A 272 -16.10 22.98 -10.84
C ARG A 272 -15.14 23.16 -9.67
N HIS A 273 -15.57 22.77 -8.46
CA HIS A 273 -14.74 22.84 -7.26
C HIS A 273 -13.46 22.02 -7.39
N THR A 274 -13.60 20.75 -7.74
CA THR A 274 -12.47 19.82 -7.83
C THR A 274 -11.53 20.13 -9.00
N ALA A 275 -12.04 20.67 -10.11
CA ALA A 275 -11.20 21.16 -11.20
C ALA A 275 -10.33 22.35 -10.78
N MET A 276 -10.89 23.33 -10.06
CA MET A 276 -10.11 24.45 -9.52
C MET A 276 -8.99 23.97 -8.58
N LEU A 277 -9.29 23.01 -7.71
CA LEU A 277 -8.26 22.44 -6.83
C LEU A 277 -7.16 21.71 -7.60
N ALA A 278 -7.53 20.97 -8.65
CA ALA A 278 -6.57 20.24 -9.48
C ALA A 278 -5.69 21.18 -10.32
N GLU A 279 -6.27 22.25 -10.85
CA GLU A 279 -5.53 23.33 -11.53
C GLU A 279 -4.55 24.01 -10.58
N ARG A 280 -4.99 24.37 -9.37
CA ARG A 280 -4.11 24.96 -8.34
C ARG A 280 -2.95 24.03 -7.97
N LEU A 281 -3.22 22.73 -7.81
CA LEU A 281 -2.19 21.73 -7.51
C LEU A 281 -1.21 21.58 -8.68
N TYR A 282 -1.73 21.50 -9.91
CA TYR A 282 -0.93 21.43 -11.13
C TYR A 282 0.02 22.63 -11.24
N GLU A 283 -0.49 23.84 -11.14
CA GLU A 283 0.31 25.06 -11.18
C GLU A 283 1.34 25.12 -10.04
N GLY A 284 0.94 24.70 -8.84
CA GLY A 284 1.82 24.65 -7.68
C GLY A 284 3.01 23.74 -7.93
N LEU A 285 2.76 22.51 -8.39
CA LEU A 285 3.80 21.54 -8.71
C LEU A 285 4.73 22.03 -9.82
N GLN A 286 4.21 22.72 -10.84
CA GLN A 286 5.03 23.31 -11.91
C GLN A 286 5.95 24.43 -11.42
N LYS A 287 5.54 25.17 -10.38
CA LYS A 287 6.32 26.28 -9.81
C LYS A 287 7.45 25.81 -8.90
N LEU A 288 7.37 24.59 -8.34
CA LEU A 288 8.41 24.04 -7.47
C LEU A 288 9.70 23.76 -8.24
N LYS A 289 10.77 24.45 -7.85
CA LYS A 289 12.11 24.32 -8.43
C LYS A 289 13.17 24.20 -7.34
N HIS A 290 14.19 23.38 -7.58
CA HIS A 290 15.39 23.35 -6.74
C HIS A 290 16.17 24.68 -6.91
N ALA A 291 17.10 24.96 -6.00
CA ALA A 291 17.94 26.17 -6.04
C ALA A 291 18.74 26.33 -7.34
N ASN A 292 19.03 25.25 -8.06
CA ASN A 292 19.70 25.28 -9.38
C ASN A 292 18.73 25.50 -10.56
N GLY A 293 17.44 25.73 -10.29
CA GLY A 293 16.40 25.99 -11.28
C GLY A 293 15.77 24.75 -11.91
N SER A 294 16.23 23.53 -11.61
CA SER A 294 15.60 22.31 -12.11
C SER A 294 14.22 22.09 -11.49
N ALA A 295 13.30 21.49 -12.25
CA ALA A 295 11.94 21.20 -11.78
C ALA A 295 11.93 20.02 -10.80
N VAL A 296 11.14 20.15 -9.73
CA VAL A 296 11.04 19.15 -8.66
C VAL A 296 10.06 18.03 -9.03
N ALA A 297 8.99 18.36 -9.74
CA ALA A 297 7.95 17.42 -10.14
C ALA A 297 7.90 17.20 -11.65
N GLN A 298 7.91 15.93 -12.07
CA GLN A 298 7.49 15.52 -13.40
C GLN A 298 6.00 15.19 -13.35
N ILE A 299 5.17 16.01 -14.00
CA ILE A 299 3.71 15.80 -14.05
C ILE A 299 3.37 15.02 -15.33
N TYR A 300 2.52 14.01 -15.20
CA TYR A 300 2.04 13.17 -16.31
C TYR A 300 0.67 13.65 -16.76
N LYS A 301 0.66 14.62 -17.67
CA LYS A 301 -0.54 15.18 -18.32
C LYS A 301 -0.56 14.75 -19.78
N HIS A 302 -1.71 14.30 -20.28
CA HIS A 302 -1.87 14.02 -21.71
C HIS A 302 -1.85 15.32 -22.52
N GLU A 303 -1.37 15.27 -23.76
CA GLU A 303 -1.19 16.46 -24.61
C GLU A 303 -2.49 17.20 -24.90
N THR A 304 -3.58 16.45 -25.08
CA THR A 304 -4.93 16.99 -25.33
C THR A 304 -5.68 17.40 -24.06
N SER A 305 -5.09 17.18 -22.88
CA SER A 305 -5.71 17.46 -21.59
C SER A 305 -5.24 18.78 -21.00
N ASP A 306 -6.15 19.46 -20.31
CA ASP A 306 -5.91 20.78 -19.73
C ASP A 306 -6.66 20.90 -18.40
N TYR A 307 -5.93 21.18 -17.30
CA TYR A 307 -6.54 21.32 -15.97
C TYR A 307 -7.49 22.52 -15.88
N GLY A 308 -7.36 23.51 -16.76
CA GLY A 308 -8.35 24.60 -16.90
C GLY A 308 -9.64 24.18 -17.63
N LYS A 309 -9.69 22.97 -18.23
CA LYS A 309 -10.83 22.47 -19.01
C LYS A 309 -11.40 21.18 -18.44
N ARG A 310 -12.52 21.32 -17.74
CA ARG A 310 -13.29 20.20 -17.17
C ARG A 310 -13.71 19.15 -18.19
N SER A 311 -13.85 19.49 -19.47
CA SER A 311 -14.24 18.52 -20.49
C SER A 311 -13.13 17.52 -20.84
N THR A 312 -11.85 17.87 -20.65
CA THR A 312 -10.70 17.03 -21.07
C THR A 312 -9.86 16.51 -19.90
N GLN A 313 -10.06 17.06 -18.69
CA GLN A 313 -9.27 16.73 -17.50
C GLN A 313 -10.14 16.73 -16.24
N GLY A 314 -9.99 15.69 -15.44
CA GLY A 314 -10.58 15.55 -14.11
C GLY A 314 -9.61 15.87 -12.98
N PRO A 315 -10.07 15.73 -11.71
CA PRO A 315 -9.34 16.22 -10.55
C PRO A 315 -8.29 15.24 -10.00
N ILE A 316 -7.57 14.59 -10.91
CA ILE A 316 -6.47 13.67 -10.61
C ILE A 316 -5.19 14.28 -11.15
N VAL A 317 -4.18 14.44 -10.30
CA VAL A 317 -2.84 14.87 -10.71
C VAL A 317 -1.85 13.73 -10.48
N ALA A 318 -1.32 13.19 -11.58
CA ALA A 318 -0.28 12.16 -11.56
C ALA A 318 1.10 12.80 -11.72
N PHE A 319 2.05 12.46 -10.85
CA PHE A 319 3.41 13.01 -10.89
C PHE A 319 4.44 12.05 -10.27
N SER A 320 5.71 12.33 -10.52
CA SER A 320 6.89 11.74 -9.86
C SER A 320 7.83 12.87 -9.45
N LEU A 321 8.66 12.66 -8.43
CA LEU A 321 9.59 13.68 -7.95
C LEU A 321 11.03 13.41 -8.39
N ARG A 322 11.81 14.47 -8.58
CA ARG A 322 13.25 14.44 -8.88
C ARG A 322 14.03 15.24 -7.84
N ASP A 323 15.30 14.91 -7.67
CA ASP A 323 16.24 15.68 -6.84
C ASP A 323 16.94 16.78 -7.66
N SER A 324 17.77 17.61 -7.00
CA SER A 324 18.54 18.66 -7.68
C SER A 324 19.48 18.15 -8.78
N HIS A 325 19.80 16.85 -8.81
CA HIS A 325 20.63 16.21 -9.83
C HIS A 325 19.79 15.54 -10.92
N SER A 326 18.49 15.82 -10.99
CA SER A 326 17.52 15.22 -11.91
C SER A 326 17.34 13.71 -11.75
N LYS A 327 17.76 13.12 -10.63
CA LYS A 327 17.52 11.70 -10.35
C LYS A 327 16.15 11.50 -9.74
N TRP A 328 15.53 10.36 -10.05
CA TRP A 328 14.22 10.01 -9.50
C TRP A 328 14.28 9.79 -7.99
N ILE A 329 13.30 10.37 -7.30
CA ILE A 329 13.02 10.12 -5.89
C ILE A 329 12.04 8.95 -5.82
N SER A 330 12.29 8.00 -4.92
CA SER A 330 11.40 6.86 -4.71
C SER A 330 10.02 7.34 -4.28
N ASN A 331 8.99 6.97 -5.06
CA ASN A 331 7.59 7.29 -4.77
C ASN A 331 7.13 6.67 -3.43
N THR A 332 7.70 5.52 -3.07
CA THR A 332 7.45 4.80 -1.82
C THR A 332 8.00 5.57 -0.61
N GLU A 333 9.15 6.23 -0.75
CA GLU A 333 9.68 7.11 0.29
C GLU A 333 8.83 8.38 0.43
N VAL A 334 8.31 8.92 -0.68
CA VAL A 334 7.34 10.03 -0.65
C VAL A 334 6.06 9.62 0.08
N GLU A 335 5.50 8.44 -0.22
CA GLU A 335 4.30 7.91 0.44
C GLU A 335 4.51 7.75 1.96
N LYS A 336 5.67 7.21 2.38
CA LYS A 336 6.01 7.04 3.80
C LYS A 336 6.08 8.38 4.53
N LEU A 337 6.74 9.38 3.95
CA LEU A 337 6.84 10.71 4.52
C LEU A 337 5.49 11.42 4.55
N ALA A 338 4.72 11.34 3.46
CA ALA A 338 3.38 11.90 3.36
C ALA A 338 2.46 11.32 4.45
N SER A 339 2.48 9.99 4.62
CA SER A 339 1.69 9.29 5.66
C SER A 339 2.02 9.78 7.06
N ILE A 340 3.29 10.08 7.34
CA ILE A 340 3.75 10.61 8.63
C ILE A 340 3.28 12.06 8.83
N LYS A 341 3.12 12.83 7.75
CA LYS A 341 2.54 14.18 7.77
C LYS A 341 1.01 14.21 7.64
N GLY A 342 0.36 13.05 7.78
CA GLY A 342 -1.09 12.93 7.70
C GLY A 342 -1.63 13.24 6.30
N ILE A 343 -0.84 12.97 5.26
CA ILE A 343 -1.23 13.07 3.84
C ILE A 343 -1.27 11.65 3.28
N GLN A 344 -2.42 11.26 2.73
CA GLN A 344 -2.59 9.95 2.12
C GLN A 344 -2.54 10.09 0.61
N LEU A 345 -1.55 9.46 -0.02
CA LEU A 345 -1.33 9.48 -1.46
C LEU A 345 -1.53 8.07 -2.02
N ARG A 346 -1.94 7.97 -3.28
CA ARG A 346 -1.94 6.70 -3.99
C ARG A 346 -0.64 6.56 -4.77
N VAL A 347 0.14 5.52 -4.48
CA VAL A 347 1.42 5.25 -5.16
C VAL A 347 1.42 3.86 -5.82
N GLY A 348 2.14 3.73 -6.93
CA GLY A 348 2.42 2.45 -7.60
C GLY A 348 1.95 2.42 -9.06
N GLY A 349 1.54 1.25 -9.54
CA GLY A 349 1.06 1.05 -10.93
C GLY A 349 -0.39 1.50 -11.19
N LEU A 350 -1.03 2.13 -10.19
CA LEU A 350 -2.36 2.78 -10.28
C LEU A 350 -3.49 1.95 -10.92
N CYS A 351 -3.34 0.63 -11.02
CA CYS A 351 -4.27 -0.28 -11.70
C CYS A 351 -4.59 0.12 -13.15
N ASN A 352 -3.61 0.76 -13.82
CA ASN A 352 -3.72 1.22 -15.21
C ASN A 352 -2.42 0.85 -15.96
N PRO A 353 -2.26 -0.41 -16.37
CA PRO A 353 -0.97 -0.91 -16.85
C PRO A 353 -0.55 -0.26 -18.16
N GLY A 354 -1.49 -0.02 -19.09
CA GLY A 354 -1.21 0.65 -20.36
C GLY A 354 -0.77 2.10 -20.14
N GLY A 355 -1.56 2.87 -19.39
CA GLY A 355 -1.22 4.25 -19.05
C GLY A 355 0.14 4.39 -18.36
N ILE A 356 0.45 3.51 -17.40
CA ILE A 356 1.75 3.52 -16.71
C ILE A 356 2.90 3.21 -17.68
N ALA A 357 2.76 2.17 -18.50
CA ALA A 357 3.79 1.78 -19.45
C ALA A 357 4.08 2.90 -20.45
N SER A 358 3.02 3.52 -20.99
CA SER A 358 3.13 4.67 -21.92
C SER A 358 3.75 5.89 -21.25
N ALA A 359 3.31 6.26 -20.04
CA ALA A 359 3.78 7.47 -19.34
C ALA A 359 5.23 7.36 -18.84
N LEU A 360 5.70 6.15 -18.53
CA LEU A 360 7.05 5.89 -18.03
C LEU A 360 8.01 5.36 -19.12
N HIS A 361 7.54 5.20 -20.35
CA HIS A 361 8.29 4.60 -21.47
C HIS A 361 8.90 3.25 -21.08
N LEU A 362 8.05 2.36 -20.52
CA LEU A 362 8.44 1.01 -20.12
C LEU A 362 8.09 0.02 -21.22
N GLU A 363 9.10 -0.70 -21.69
CA GLU A 363 8.92 -1.78 -22.65
C GLU A 363 8.40 -3.06 -21.97
N PRO A 364 7.68 -3.94 -22.70
CA PRO A 364 7.18 -5.20 -22.14
C PRO A 364 8.26 -6.09 -21.51
N TRP A 365 9.46 -6.12 -22.09
CA TRP A 365 10.56 -6.89 -21.54
C TRP A 365 11.11 -6.27 -20.24
N GLU A 366 11.16 -4.93 -20.12
CA GLU A 366 11.56 -4.25 -18.88
C GLU A 366 10.57 -4.57 -17.75
N MET A 367 9.27 -4.60 -18.04
CA MET A 367 8.25 -4.96 -17.05
C MET A 367 8.39 -6.42 -16.57
N ARG A 368 8.70 -7.36 -17.47
CA ARG A 368 8.96 -8.77 -17.14
C ARG A 368 10.26 -8.96 -16.35
N ASP A 369 11.30 -8.22 -16.72
CA ASP A 369 12.58 -8.21 -16.00
C ASP A 369 12.41 -7.64 -14.58
N ASN A 370 11.71 -6.51 -14.45
CA ASN A 370 11.34 -5.93 -13.16
C ASN A 370 10.60 -6.95 -12.27
N PHE A 371 9.62 -7.68 -12.82
CA PHE A 371 8.91 -8.73 -12.10
C PHE A 371 9.85 -9.88 -11.65
N SER A 372 10.76 -10.31 -12.54
CA SER A 372 11.78 -11.33 -12.24
C SER A 372 12.76 -10.88 -11.16
N ALA A 373 13.09 -9.59 -11.12
CA ALA A 373 13.88 -8.94 -10.07
C ALA A 373 13.11 -8.74 -8.73
N GLY A 374 11.88 -9.25 -8.65
CA GLY A 374 11.07 -9.23 -7.42
C GLY A 374 10.13 -8.04 -7.30
N GLN A 375 10.01 -7.17 -8.32
CA GLN A 375 9.06 -6.05 -8.25
C GLN A 375 7.61 -6.55 -8.27
N ARG A 376 6.82 -6.03 -7.34
CA ARG A 376 5.37 -6.23 -7.19
C ARG A 376 4.71 -4.86 -6.98
N CYS A 377 3.44 -4.73 -7.34
CA CYS A 377 2.70 -3.49 -7.11
C CYS A 377 2.71 -3.14 -5.60
N GLY A 378 3.20 -1.94 -5.25
CA GLY A 378 3.36 -1.50 -3.86
C GLY A 378 4.61 -2.05 -3.14
N GLY A 379 5.57 -2.63 -3.88
CA GLY A 379 6.87 -3.06 -3.34
C GLY A 379 7.77 -1.89 -2.92
N GLU A 380 8.79 -2.17 -2.09
CA GLU A 380 9.73 -1.16 -1.57
C GLU A 380 10.71 -0.62 -2.63
N HIS A 381 10.86 -1.32 -3.75
CA HIS A 381 11.78 -0.97 -4.83
C HIS A 381 10.99 -0.50 -6.04
N ASP A 382 10.91 0.82 -6.21
CA ASP A 382 10.08 1.44 -7.24
C ASP A 382 10.88 2.15 -8.33
N ILE A 383 12.22 2.11 -8.29
CA ILE A 383 13.12 2.56 -9.35
C ILE A 383 14.04 1.40 -9.74
N LEU A 384 13.96 0.96 -10.99
CA LEU A 384 14.76 -0.12 -11.56
C LEU A 384 15.39 0.34 -12.87
N ASN A 385 16.67 0.02 -13.07
CA ASN A 385 17.45 0.44 -14.26
C ASN A 385 17.35 1.94 -14.57
N GLY A 386 17.23 2.78 -13.53
CA GLY A 386 17.12 4.23 -13.67
C GLY A 386 15.73 4.75 -14.05
N LYS A 387 14.72 3.88 -14.19
CA LYS A 387 13.32 4.25 -14.47
C LYS A 387 12.41 3.99 -13.26
N PRO A 388 11.42 4.86 -12.98
CA PRO A 388 10.34 4.53 -12.06
C PRO A 388 9.52 3.35 -12.60
N THR A 389 8.93 2.57 -11.69
CA THR A 389 8.03 1.45 -12.01
C THR A 389 6.56 1.78 -11.71
N GLY A 390 6.30 3.01 -11.28
CA GLY A 390 4.99 3.53 -10.92
C GLY A 390 5.04 5.04 -10.69
N MET A 391 3.95 5.62 -10.21
CA MET A 391 3.79 7.07 -10.05
C MET A 391 3.08 7.41 -8.74
N ILE A 392 3.10 8.69 -8.37
CA ILE A 392 2.26 9.26 -7.31
C ILE A 392 1.01 9.83 -7.96
N ARG A 393 -0.15 9.57 -7.35
CA ARG A 393 -1.44 10.11 -7.77
C ARG A 393 -2.12 10.81 -6.60
N ALA A 394 -2.35 12.12 -6.76
CA ALA A 394 -3.25 12.89 -5.92
C ALA A 394 -4.65 12.92 -6.56
N SER A 395 -5.67 12.51 -5.81
CA SER A 395 -7.06 12.48 -6.28
C SER A 395 -7.88 13.38 -5.37
N LEU A 396 -8.43 14.46 -5.94
CA LEU A 396 -9.17 15.48 -5.18
C LEU A 396 -10.67 15.23 -5.35
N GLY A 397 -11.39 15.19 -4.23
CA GLY A 397 -12.83 14.88 -4.19
C GLY A 397 -13.67 16.05 -3.68
N ALA A 398 -14.99 15.86 -3.58
CA ALA A 398 -15.93 16.88 -3.12
C ALA A 398 -15.57 17.49 -1.75
N MET A 399 -15.01 16.68 -0.85
CA MET A 399 -14.59 17.08 0.49
C MET A 399 -13.18 17.70 0.56
N SER A 400 -12.40 17.62 -0.51
CA SER A 400 -11.07 18.22 -0.55
C SER A 400 -11.18 19.75 -0.53
N THR A 401 -10.20 20.41 0.08
CA THR A 401 -10.16 21.86 0.23
C THR A 401 -8.90 22.45 -0.39
N LEU A 402 -8.88 23.77 -0.57
CA LEU A 402 -7.66 24.47 -0.95
C LEU A 402 -6.54 24.27 0.08
N GLY A 403 -6.89 24.20 1.38
CA GLY A 403 -5.93 23.90 2.44
C GLY A 403 -5.24 22.55 2.28
N ASP A 404 -5.95 21.53 1.78
CA ASP A 404 -5.34 20.22 1.50
C ASP A 404 -4.33 20.30 0.35
N VAL A 405 -4.65 21.07 -0.70
CA VAL A 405 -3.74 21.31 -1.83
C VAL A 405 -2.50 22.07 -1.38
N GLU A 406 -2.66 23.16 -0.62
CA GLU A 406 -1.52 23.92 -0.08
C GLU A 406 -0.67 23.08 0.87
N LYS A 407 -1.29 22.23 1.70
CA LYS A 407 -0.58 21.32 2.59
C LYS A 407 0.27 20.32 1.81
N LEU A 408 -0.23 19.76 0.71
CA LEU A 408 0.55 18.87 -0.16
C LEU A 408 1.71 19.62 -0.83
N LEU A 409 1.48 20.82 -1.36
CA LEU A 409 2.52 21.64 -1.97
C LEU A 409 3.61 22.04 -0.97
N SER A 410 3.22 22.51 0.21
CA SER A 410 4.14 22.85 1.30
C SER A 410 4.93 21.63 1.78
N PHE A 411 4.30 20.46 1.86
CA PHE A 411 5.00 19.21 2.15
C PHE A 411 6.06 18.89 1.09
N ILE A 412 5.74 19.04 -0.20
CA ILE A 412 6.73 18.78 -1.26
C ILE A 412 7.86 19.81 -1.20
N ASP A 413 7.54 21.08 -0.97
CA ASP A 413 8.53 22.14 -0.79
C ASP A 413 9.47 21.88 0.39
N GLU A 414 8.91 21.62 1.56
CA GLU A 414 9.65 21.39 2.81
C GLU A 414 10.57 20.17 2.72
N PHE A 415 10.11 19.07 2.11
CA PHE A 415 10.82 17.80 2.14
C PHE A 415 11.56 17.46 0.85
N PHE A 416 11.25 18.03 -0.30
CA PHE A 416 11.83 17.56 -1.57
C PHE A 416 12.43 18.67 -2.43
N VAL A 417 12.30 19.93 -2.03
CA VAL A 417 13.00 21.04 -2.68
C VAL A 417 14.34 21.30 -2.00
N ASP A 418 15.40 21.28 -2.80
CA ASP A 418 16.74 21.61 -2.32
C ASP A 418 16.93 23.12 -2.36
N GLN A 419 16.80 23.78 -1.21
CA GLN A 419 16.86 25.23 -1.05
C GLN A 419 18.29 25.81 -0.98
N ALA A 420 19.29 24.96 -0.79
CA ALA A 420 20.70 25.37 -0.80
C ALA A 420 21.33 25.06 -2.16
N PRO A 421 22.21 25.93 -2.71
CA PRO A 421 23.10 25.50 -3.79
C PRO A 421 23.81 24.23 -3.32
N PRO A 422 24.06 23.24 -4.20
CA PRO A 422 24.68 21.98 -3.80
C PRO A 422 25.88 22.33 -2.95
N LYS A 423 25.84 21.99 -1.65
CA LYS A 423 26.99 22.20 -0.77
C LYS A 423 28.14 21.58 -1.54
N PRO A 424 29.19 22.35 -1.94
CA PRO A 424 30.36 21.73 -2.52
C PRO A 424 30.67 20.59 -1.57
N GLN A 425 30.74 19.36 -2.11
CA GLN A 425 31.28 18.25 -1.33
C GLN A 425 32.48 18.84 -0.65
N LEU A 426 32.45 18.95 0.68
CA LEU A 426 33.61 19.35 1.43
C LEU A 426 34.59 18.24 1.08
N ARG A 427 35.43 18.50 0.07
CA ARG A 427 36.72 17.89 -0.07
C ARG A 427 37.39 18.31 1.21
N PHE A 428 37.25 17.48 2.23
CA PHE A 428 38.17 17.49 3.33
C PHE A 428 39.51 17.20 2.65
N SER A 429 40.21 18.28 2.28
CA SER A 429 41.65 18.21 2.15
C SER A 429 42.09 17.55 3.45
N ALA A 430 42.59 16.33 3.32
CA ALA A 430 43.17 15.58 4.41
C ALA A 430 44.37 16.36 4.90
N VAL A 431 44.13 17.39 5.73
CA VAL A 431 45.10 17.88 6.67
C VAL A 431 45.28 16.70 7.59
N ARG A 432 46.40 15.99 7.40
CA ARG A 432 46.93 14.99 8.33
C ARG A 432 47.25 15.69 9.65
N ASN A 433 46.24 16.08 10.39
CA ASN A 433 46.34 16.10 11.83
C ASN A 433 45.86 14.73 12.26
N VAL A 434 46.80 13.93 12.77
CA VAL A 434 46.51 12.70 13.49
C VAL A 434 45.59 13.10 14.64
N ALA A 435 44.28 13.02 14.42
CA ALA A 435 43.32 13.14 15.48
C ALA A 435 43.64 12.03 16.49
N PRO A 436 43.70 12.34 17.80
CA PRO A 436 43.86 11.30 18.81
C PRO A 436 42.79 10.24 18.56
N ARG A 437 43.21 8.96 18.56
CA ARG A 437 42.32 7.79 18.42
C ARG A 437 41.12 8.04 19.35
N ALA A 438 39.94 8.28 18.77
CA ALA A 438 38.75 8.40 19.58
C ALA A 438 38.46 7.01 20.13
N ASP A 439 38.65 6.82 21.44
CA ASP A 439 38.35 5.56 22.10
C ASP A 439 36.84 5.36 22.08
N TRP A 440 36.37 4.42 21.26
CA TRP A 440 34.97 4.01 21.25
C TRP A 440 34.76 2.92 22.28
N HIS A 441 33.58 2.89 22.88
CA HIS A 441 33.18 1.80 23.76
C HIS A 441 31.69 1.46 23.61
N ILE A 442 31.33 0.25 24.03
CA ILE A 442 29.93 -0.19 24.08
C ILE A 442 29.25 0.49 25.27
N GLU A 443 28.35 1.42 25.00
CA GLU A 443 27.57 2.13 26.03
C GLU A 443 26.39 1.27 26.51
N ALA A 444 25.69 0.62 25.58
CA ALA A 444 24.52 -0.19 25.91
C ALA A 444 24.36 -1.37 24.95
N LEU A 445 23.88 -2.49 25.51
CA LEU A 445 23.49 -3.69 24.78
C LEU A 445 22.02 -4.01 25.06
N THR A 446 21.26 -4.32 24.02
CA THR A 446 19.84 -4.64 24.13
C THR A 446 19.47 -5.77 23.19
N VAL A 447 18.72 -6.74 23.71
CA VAL A 447 18.08 -7.80 22.92
C VAL A 447 16.59 -7.53 22.84
N TYR A 448 15.97 -7.93 21.74
CA TYR A 448 14.53 -7.85 21.53
C TYR A 448 13.98 -9.27 21.32
N PRO A 449 13.77 -10.05 22.40
CA PRO A 449 13.39 -11.47 22.28
C PRO A 449 12.16 -11.68 21.40
N ILE A 450 11.15 -10.81 21.57
CA ILE A 450 9.94 -10.82 20.75
C ILE A 450 10.00 -9.67 19.74
N LYS A 451 9.90 -10.01 18.45
CA LYS A 451 9.84 -9.04 17.35
C LYS A 451 8.78 -7.98 17.63
N SER A 452 9.16 -6.71 17.40
CA SER A 452 8.29 -5.55 17.56
C SER A 452 7.83 -5.22 18.99
N CYS A 453 8.28 -5.96 20.00
CA CYS A 453 8.00 -5.68 21.42
C CYS A 453 9.17 -4.94 22.10
N GLY A 454 9.02 -4.55 23.37
CA GLY A 454 10.07 -3.88 24.14
C GLY A 454 11.41 -4.63 24.16
N GLY A 455 12.51 -3.88 24.29
CA GLY A 455 13.84 -4.46 24.46
C GLY A 455 14.12 -4.84 25.91
N TRP A 456 14.94 -5.86 26.11
CA TRP A 456 15.53 -6.22 27.38
C TRP A 456 17.00 -5.79 27.38
N GLN A 457 17.37 -4.92 28.32
CA GLN A 457 18.73 -4.43 28.45
C GLN A 457 19.60 -5.51 29.08
N ILE A 458 20.73 -5.83 28.43
CA ILE A 458 21.70 -6.76 28.96
C ILE A 458 22.39 -6.09 30.17
N PRO A 459 22.44 -6.74 31.34
CA PRO A 459 23.08 -6.16 32.52
C PRO A 459 24.55 -5.80 32.27
N SER A 460 24.99 -4.69 32.86
CA SER A 460 26.41 -4.33 32.87
C SER A 460 27.26 -5.48 33.42
N TYR A 461 28.47 -5.62 32.90
CA TYR A 461 29.43 -6.67 33.29
C TYR A 461 29.05 -8.11 32.91
N THR A 462 28.02 -8.32 32.08
CA THR A 462 27.67 -9.64 31.54
C THR A 462 28.26 -9.82 30.14
N ASP A 463 29.11 -10.83 29.95
CA ASP A 463 29.55 -11.26 28.62
C ASP A 463 28.35 -11.87 27.88
N TRP A 464 28.11 -11.42 26.64
CA TRP A 464 26.98 -11.84 25.84
C TRP A 464 27.42 -12.42 24.51
N ASP A 465 26.91 -13.61 24.20
CA ASP A 465 27.27 -14.32 22.97
C ASP A 465 26.67 -13.63 21.73
N ILE A 466 27.50 -13.50 20.72
CA ILE A 466 27.11 -13.18 19.35
C ILE A 466 27.31 -14.42 18.47
N ARG A 467 26.26 -14.74 17.72
CA ARG A 467 26.20 -15.83 16.74
C ARG A 467 26.00 -15.24 15.33
N PRO A 468 26.15 -16.02 14.26
CA PRO A 468 25.90 -15.53 12.90
C PRO A 468 24.51 -14.89 12.70
N GLU A 469 23.51 -15.36 13.45
CA GLU A 469 22.13 -14.86 13.46
C GLU A 469 21.90 -13.63 14.36
N GLY A 470 22.90 -13.16 15.11
CA GLY A 470 22.85 -11.95 15.93
C GLY A 470 23.23 -12.17 17.41
N LEU A 471 22.79 -11.26 18.28
CA LEU A 471 22.91 -11.46 19.74
C LEU A 471 22.07 -12.67 20.15
N ALA A 472 22.61 -13.53 21.04
CA ALA A 472 21.84 -14.65 21.57
C ALA A 472 20.50 -14.18 22.15
N TRP A 473 19.42 -14.93 21.87
CA TRP A 473 18.04 -14.64 22.28
C TRP A 473 17.39 -13.41 21.63
N ASP A 474 18.01 -12.78 20.63
CA ASP A 474 17.40 -11.68 19.90
C ASP A 474 16.44 -12.20 18.82
N ARG A 475 15.19 -11.71 18.84
CA ARG A 475 14.17 -11.95 17.80
C ARG A 475 13.93 -13.44 17.48
N GLU A 476 13.93 -14.29 18.49
CA GLU A 476 13.53 -15.71 18.35
C GLU A 476 12.02 -15.91 18.35
N TRP A 477 11.26 -14.93 18.87
CA TRP A 477 9.79 -14.97 18.94
C TRP A 477 9.13 -13.85 18.13
N CYS A 478 7.91 -14.08 17.66
CA CYS A 478 7.01 -13.04 17.16
C CYS A 478 5.58 -13.26 17.64
N ILE A 479 4.74 -12.24 17.50
CA ILE A 479 3.29 -12.34 17.71
C ILE A 479 2.63 -12.51 16.35
N VAL A 480 1.72 -13.47 16.22
CA VAL A 480 1.03 -13.81 14.96
C VAL A 480 -0.47 -13.69 15.13
N HIS A 481 -1.16 -13.26 14.07
CA HIS A 481 -2.62 -13.25 14.03
C HIS A 481 -3.16 -14.69 13.98
N GLN A 482 -4.14 -15.03 14.84
CA GLN A 482 -4.62 -16.41 14.95
C GLN A 482 -5.31 -16.93 13.68
N GLY A 483 -6.05 -16.07 12.96
CA GLY A 483 -6.80 -16.49 11.78
C GLY A 483 -6.00 -16.51 10.47
N THR A 484 -4.91 -15.72 10.38
CA THR A 484 -4.14 -15.57 9.12
C THR A 484 -2.71 -16.08 9.23
N GLY A 485 -2.20 -16.29 10.45
CA GLY A 485 -0.82 -16.68 10.69
C GLY A 485 0.22 -15.60 10.37
N VAL A 486 -0.21 -14.38 10.00
CA VAL A 486 0.68 -13.27 9.64
C VAL A 486 1.29 -12.66 10.91
N ALA A 487 2.60 -12.41 10.90
CA ALA A 487 3.27 -11.75 12.02
C ALA A 487 2.84 -10.28 12.16
N LEU A 488 2.53 -9.87 13.39
CA LEU A 488 2.20 -8.50 13.72
C LEU A 488 3.46 -7.61 13.73
N SER A 489 3.27 -6.31 13.53
CA SER A 489 4.36 -5.33 13.56
C SER A 489 4.01 -4.11 14.38
N GLN A 490 5.00 -3.53 15.06
CA GLN A 490 4.83 -2.33 15.89
C GLN A 490 4.34 -1.12 15.07
N LYS A 491 4.66 -1.08 13.77
CA LYS A 491 4.17 -0.04 12.84
C LYS A 491 2.64 -0.03 12.76
N ARG A 492 2.02 -1.21 12.73
CA ARG A 492 0.56 -1.37 12.64
C ARG A 492 -0.10 -1.41 14.03
N TYR A 493 0.60 -1.97 15.02
CA TYR A 493 0.13 -2.09 16.40
C TYR A 493 1.13 -1.46 17.38
N PRO A 494 1.11 -0.12 17.55
CA PRO A 494 2.05 0.60 18.42
C PRO A 494 2.10 0.10 19.87
N ARG A 495 0.97 -0.40 20.40
CA ARG A 495 0.85 -1.01 21.73
C ARG A 495 1.77 -2.21 21.96
N MET A 496 2.31 -2.85 20.91
CA MET A 496 3.36 -3.88 21.05
C MET A 496 4.59 -3.34 21.78
N ALA A 497 4.86 -2.03 21.71
CA ALA A 497 5.93 -1.40 22.49
C ALA A 497 5.76 -1.62 24.01
N LEU A 498 4.53 -1.75 24.51
CA LEU A 498 4.23 -1.91 25.94
C LEU A 498 4.45 -3.34 26.46
N ILE A 499 4.65 -4.30 25.56
CA ILE A 499 4.95 -5.69 25.91
C ILE A 499 6.43 -5.79 26.23
N ARG A 500 6.75 -6.23 27.46
CA ARG A 500 8.11 -6.29 28.01
C ARG A 500 8.55 -7.73 28.22
N PRO A 501 9.40 -8.26 27.32
CA PRO A 501 10.06 -9.54 27.55
C PRO A 501 11.19 -9.40 28.58
N HIS A 502 11.35 -10.41 29.42
CA HIS A 502 12.42 -10.54 30.40
C HIS A 502 13.01 -11.95 30.34
N LEU A 503 14.32 -12.05 30.07
CA LEU A 503 15.05 -13.31 30.02
C LEU A 503 15.49 -13.69 31.45
N ASP A 504 14.79 -14.64 32.08
CA ASP A 504 15.16 -15.17 33.39
C ASP A 504 15.92 -16.49 33.22
N PHE A 505 17.24 -16.41 33.21
CA PHE A 505 18.11 -17.58 33.13
C PHE A 505 18.15 -18.42 34.39
N LYS A 506 17.76 -17.87 35.57
CA LYS A 506 17.74 -18.66 36.82
C LYS A 506 16.60 -19.67 36.79
N THR A 507 15.44 -19.26 36.27
CA THR A 507 14.27 -20.14 36.14
C THR A 507 14.15 -20.78 34.76
N GLY A 508 14.98 -20.38 33.79
CA GLY A 508 14.95 -20.89 32.42
C GLY A 508 13.71 -20.44 31.64
N LYS A 509 13.18 -19.25 31.91
CA LYS A 509 11.91 -18.76 31.35
C LYS A 509 12.03 -17.38 30.70
N LEU A 510 11.34 -17.21 29.57
CA LEU A 510 11.01 -15.91 29.01
C LEU A 510 9.72 -15.44 29.69
N ILE A 511 9.84 -14.43 30.54
CA ILE A 511 8.73 -13.82 31.26
C ILE A 511 8.24 -12.63 30.42
N ILE A 512 6.94 -12.54 30.18
CA ILE A 512 6.34 -11.54 29.29
C ILE A 512 5.28 -10.80 30.10
N SER A 513 5.50 -9.50 30.27
CA SER A 513 4.61 -8.61 31.01
C SER A 513 4.10 -7.48 30.12
N GLN A 514 3.01 -6.84 30.51
CA GLN A 514 2.53 -5.62 29.88
C GLN A 514 2.72 -4.47 30.86
N HIS A 515 3.28 -3.35 30.40
CA HIS A 515 3.66 -2.21 31.26
C HIS A 515 2.54 -1.68 32.18
N SER A 516 1.27 -1.84 31.78
CA SER A 516 0.09 -1.32 32.46
C SER A 516 -0.79 -2.38 33.13
N ASN A 517 -0.43 -3.67 33.07
CA ASN A 517 -1.25 -4.78 33.60
C ASN A 517 -0.40 -5.69 34.49
N ALA A 518 -0.99 -6.21 35.56
CA ALA A 518 -0.32 -7.14 36.47
C ALA A 518 -0.24 -8.58 35.91
N THR A 519 -0.94 -8.86 34.80
CA THR A 519 -0.89 -10.17 34.16
C THR A 519 0.46 -10.42 33.49
N VAL A 520 0.95 -11.64 33.66
CA VAL A 520 2.23 -12.10 33.14
C VAL A 520 2.04 -13.50 32.56
N VAL A 521 2.64 -13.75 31.41
CA VAL A 521 2.75 -15.10 30.84
C VAL A 521 4.22 -15.48 30.72
N SER A 522 4.53 -16.77 30.74
CA SER A 522 5.91 -17.25 30.62
C SER A 522 6.01 -18.43 29.67
N VAL A 523 7.09 -18.50 28.91
CA VAL A 523 7.42 -19.66 28.07
C VAL A 523 8.86 -20.13 28.34
N PRO A 524 9.19 -21.43 28.17
CA PRO A 524 10.54 -21.93 28.43
C PRO A 524 11.60 -21.34 27.48
N LEU A 525 12.79 -21.03 28.00
CA LEU A 525 14.00 -20.72 27.24
C LEU A 525 14.68 -22.00 26.73
N SER A 526 13.96 -22.80 25.94
CA SER A 526 14.47 -24.07 25.39
C SER A 526 14.40 -24.09 23.87
N LEU A 527 15.45 -24.54 23.17
CA LEU A 527 15.43 -24.71 21.70
C LEU A 527 14.28 -25.60 21.23
N ASP A 528 13.89 -26.58 22.04
CA ASP A 528 12.69 -27.37 21.84
C ASP A 528 11.85 -27.38 23.12
N PRO A 529 10.80 -26.53 23.21
CA PRO A 529 9.96 -26.50 24.39
C PRO A 529 9.04 -27.72 24.52
N SER A 530 8.91 -28.55 23.48
CA SER A 530 8.02 -29.73 23.52
C SER A 530 8.48 -30.81 24.50
N TYR A 531 9.77 -30.84 24.87
CA TYR A 531 10.28 -31.70 25.93
C TYR A 531 9.80 -31.31 27.33
N PHE A 532 9.28 -30.09 27.48
CA PHE A 532 8.80 -29.55 28.75
C PHE A 532 7.28 -29.39 28.75
N ASP A 533 6.68 -29.08 27.60
CA ASP A 533 5.24 -28.95 27.43
C ASP A 533 4.81 -29.25 25.96
N PRO A 534 4.59 -30.52 25.59
CA PRO A 534 4.34 -30.93 24.21
C PRO A 534 2.95 -30.52 23.67
N THR A 535 1.99 -30.22 24.55
CA THR A 535 0.61 -29.90 24.17
C THR A 535 0.40 -28.46 23.71
N ASP A 536 1.37 -27.60 23.99
CA ASP A 536 1.24 -26.15 23.82
C ASP A 536 1.88 -25.61 22.53
N LEU A 537 2.40 -26.46 21.65
CA LEU A 537 3.06 -26.04 20.41
C LEU A 537 2.55 -26.78 19.18
N LYS A 538 2.18 -26.02 18.14
CA LYS A 538 1.88 -26.56 16.80
C LYS A 538 2.76 -25.93 15.74
N SER A 539 3.30 -26.76 14.84
CA SER A 539 4.01 -26.29 13.66
C SER A 539 3.03 -25.66 12.67
N HIS A 540 3.35 -24.47 12.19
CA HIS A 540 2.54 -23.72 11.23
C HIS A 540 3.44 -22.95 10.27
N THR A 541 2.87 -22.47 9.18
CA THR A 541 3.55 -21.61 8.22
C THR A 541 3.12 -20.16 8.43
N THR A 542 4.07 -19.25 8.64
CA THR A 542 3.83 -17.82 8.94
C THR A 542 4.46 -16.95 7.87
N GLN A 543 3.76 -15.89 7.46
CA GLN A 543 4.34 -14.84 6.63
C GLN A 543 5.00 -13.75 7.47
N VAL A 544 6.28 -13.48 7.20
CA VAL A 544 7.06 -12.40 7.82
C VAL A 544 7.77 -11.61 6.73
N CYS A 545 7.48 -10.31 6.63
CA CYS A 545 8.09 -9.45 5.62
C CYS A 545 7.93 -9.94 4.16
N GLY A 546 6.85 -10.69 3.87
CA GLY A 546 6.58 -11.28 2.55
C GLY A 546 7.09 -12.71 2.37
N ASP A 547 7.96 -13.20 3.27
CA ASP A 547 8.52 -14.55 3.21
C ASP A 547 7.69 -15.54 4.02
N THR A 548 7.53 -16.75 3.50
CA THR A 548 6.76 -17.85 4.11
C THR A 548 7.72 -18.75 4.91
N ILE A 549 7.57 -18.81 6.23
CA ILE A 549 8.54 -19.49 7.12
C ILE A 549 7.80 -20.47 8.06
N LYS A 550 8.42 -21.61 8.37
CA LYS A 550 7.90 -22.54 9.39
C LYS A 550 8.13 -21.95 10.80
N THR A 551 7.08 -21.84 11.58
CA THR A 551 7.10 -21.37 12.97
C THR A 551 6.41 -22.38 13.88
N ARG A 552 6.77 -22.36 15.17
CA ARG A 552 6.07 -23.11 16.21
C ARG A 552 5.17 -22.15 16.97
N ILE A 553 3.86 -22.30 16.84
CA ILE A 553 2.84 -21.43 17.44
C ILE A 553 2.46 -21.97 18.80
N TYR A 554 2.43 -21.10 19.81
CA TYR A 554 1.93 -21.45 21.14
C TYR A 554 0.38 -21.50 21.12
N THR A 555 -0.19 -22.66 21.45
CA THR A 555 -1.65 -22.92 21.43
C THR A 555 -2.35 -22.69 22.77
N SER A 556 -1.60 -22.40 23.83
CA SER A 556 -2.14 -22.09 25.15
C SER A 556 -3.12 -20.93 25.10
N ALA A 557 -4.34 -21.13 25.61
CA ALA A 557 -5.36 -20.09 25.69
C ALA A 557 -4.90 -18.91 26.58
N ALA A 558 -4.13 -19.18 27.64
CA ALA A 558 -3.61 -18.12 28.52
C ALA A 558 -2.65 -17.19 27.77
N ILE A 559 -1.76 -17.75 26.94
CA ILE A 559 -0.83 -16.98 26.10
C ILE A 559 -1.61 -16.17 25.06
N ALA A 560 -2.55 -16.80 24.35
CA ALA A 560 -3.36 -16.11 23.33
C ALA A 560 -4.21 -14.98 23.92
N ASN A 561 -4.87 -15.22 25.06
CA ASN A 561 -5.68 -14.22 25.74
C ASN A 561 -4.83 -13.02 26.19
N PHE A 562 -3.66 -13.27 26.77
CA PHE A 562 -2.74 -12.20 27.17
C PHE A 562 -2.39 -11.26 26.00
N PHE A 563 -2.00 -11.81 24.84
CA PHE A 563 -1.65 -10.98 23.68
C PHE A 563 -2.87 -10.32 23.04
N THR A 564 -3.99 -11.03 22.99
CA THR A 564 -5.25 -10.52 22.44
C THR A 564 -5.78 -9.34 23.26
N ASP A 565 -5.76 -9.43 24.59
CA ASP A 565 -6.16 -8.34 25.48
C ASP A 565 -5.17 -7.17 25.40
N ALA A 566 -3.87 -7.46 25.30
CA ALA A 566 -2.83 -6.43 25.20
C ALA A 566 -2.92 -5.63 23.88
N LEU A 567 -3.38 -6.23 22.78
CA LEU A 567 -3.34 -5.63 21.44
C LEU A 567 -4.71 -5.34 20.81
N GLY A 568 -5.80 -5.89 21.35
CA GLY A 568 -7.17 -5.73 20.83
C GLY A 568 -7.42 -6.49 19.52
N VAL A 569 -6.60 -7.49 19.20
CA VAL A 569 -6.71 -8.30 17.98
C VAL A 569 -6.41 -9.77 18.29
N PRO A 570 -7.16 -10.75 17.74
CA PRO A 570 -6.90 -12.18 17.98
C PRO A 570 -5.47 -12.59 17.58
N CYS A 571 -4.61 -12.84 18.56
CA CYS A 571 -3.20 -13.14 18.31
C CYS A 571 -2.59 -14.02 19.40
N THR A 572 -1.46 -14.66 19.07
CA THR A 572 -0.69 -15.51 19.99
C THR A 572 0.80 -15.42 19.70
N LEU A 573 1.61 -15.99 20.58
CA LEU A 573 3.07 -16.08 20.44
C LEU A 573 3.44 -17.20 19.46
N ALA A 574 4.49 -16.97 18.69
CA ALA A 574 5.15 -17.97 17.88
C ALA A 574 6.67 -17.87 18.05
N ARG A 575 7.36 -18.99 17.91
CA ARG A 575 8.82 -19.08 17.94
C ARG A 575 9.38 -19.63 16.64
N PHE A 576 10.56 -19.16 16.27
CA PHE A 576 11.34 -19.69 15.16
C PHE A 576 12.20 -20.87 15.63
N PRO A 577 12.26 -21.97 14.88
CA PRO A 577 13.26 -22.99 15.12
C PRO A 577 14.66 -22.40 14.84
N SER A 578 15.66 -22.81 15.63
CA SER A 578 17.05 -22.43 15.40
C SER A 578 17.49 -22.84 13.99
N PRO A 579 18.14 -21.97 13.21
CA PRO A 579 18.56 -22.27 11.86
C PRO A 579 19.62 -23.38 11.90
N THR A 580 19.23 -24.61 11.56
CA THR A 580 20.19 -25.64 11.17
C THR A 580 20.63 -25.32 9.74
N LEU A 581 21.94 -25.33 9.48
CA LEU A 581 22.59 -25.01 8.19
C LEU A 581 22.04 -25.78 6.96
N THR A 582 21.15 -26.74 7.17
CA THR A 582 20.54 -27.61 6.15
C THR A 582 19.04 -27.38 5.93
N ASP A 583 18.39 -26.41 6.60
CA ASP A 583 16.96 -26.14 6.42
C ASP A 583 16.71 -25.15 5.27
N PRO A 584 15.98 -25.52 4.20
CA PRO A 584 15.66 -24.65 3.07
C PRO A 584 14.78 -23.43 3.44
N SER A 585 14.30 -23.33 4.68
CA SER A 585 13.53 -22.18 5.19
C SER A 585 14.37 -21.06 5.84
N THR A 586 15.70 -21.18 5.82
CA THR A 586 16.61 -20.20 6.42
C THR A 586 16.62 -18.89 5.62
N ARG A 587 16.22 -17.78 6.24
CA ARG A 587 16.29 -16.45 5.61
C ARG A 587 17.72 -15.94 5.66
N HIS A 588 18.07 -15.12 4.67
CA HIS A 588 19.39 -14.52 4.57
C HIS A 588 19.26 -13.00 4.48
N SER A 589 20.32 -12.28 4.86
CA SER A 589 20.41 -10.83 4.66
C SER A 589 20.06 -10.43 3.22
N LYS A 590 19.35 -9.31 3.04
CA LYS A 590 18.88 -8.88 1.70
C LYS A 590 20.09 -8.80 0.72
N PRO A 591 19.98 -9.26 -0.54
CA PRO A 591 21.11 -9.32 -1.49
C PRO A 591 21.83 -8.00 -1.76
N GLN A 592 21.16 -6.86 -1.50
CA GLN A 592 21.74 -5.53 -1.65
C GLN A 592 22.64 -5.09 -0.47
N LEU A 593 22.61 -5.84 0.65
CA LEU A 593 23.43 -5.63 1.84
C LEU A 593 24.65 -6.56 1.89
N SER A 594 24.69 -7.60 1.04
CA SER A 594 25.84 -8.50 0.92
C SER A 594 26.92 -7.87 0.04
N LYS A 595 28.11 -7.63 0.59
CA LYS A 595 29.29 -7.23 -0.19
C LYS A 595 29.78 -8.41 -1.03
N PRO A 596 30.26 -8.21 -2.27
CA PRO A 596 30.84 -9.28 -3.10
C PRO A 596 32.11 -9.93 -2.51
N SER A 597 32.67 -9.35 -1.43
CA SER A 597 33.93 -9.76 -0.82
C SER A 597 33.79 -10.49 0.53
N SER A 598 32.59 -10.87 0.97
CA SER A 598 32.48 -11.69 2.19
C SER A 598 32.91 -13.12 1.88
N THR A 599 33.97 -13.58 2.53
CA THR A 599 34.52 -14.96 2.41
C THR A 599 33.55 -16.05 2.87
N PHE A 600 32.45 -15.66 3.50
CA PHE A 600 31.33 -16.52 3.89
C PHE A 600 30.07 -15.93 3.24
N GLY A 601 29.21 -16.78 2.67
CA GLY A 601 27.96 -16.37 1.99
C GLY A 601 27.00 -15.54 2.87
N PRO A 602 25.79 -15.21 2.37
CA PRO A 602 24.91 -14.27 3.07
C PRO A 602 24.51 -14.79 4.47
N SER A 603 24.64 -13.95 5.50
CA SER A 603 24.41 -14.37 6.90
C SER A 603 22.94 -14.75 7.16
N PRO A 604 22.67 -15.78 7.98
CA PRO A 604 21.31 -16.19 8.32
C PRO A 604 20.58 -15.10 9.12
N LEU A 605 19.30 -14.91 8.83
CA LEU A 605 18.37 -14.04 9.53
C LEU A 605 17.28 -14.88 10.19
N LEU A 606 16.96 -14.56 11.45
CA LEU A 606 15.72 -14.96 12.07
C LEU A 606 14.57 -14.03 11.62
N LEU A 607 13.96 -13.34 12.58
CA LEU A 607 12.92 -12.34 12.39
C LEU A 607 13.34 -10.89 12.09
N PRO A 608 14.63 -10.47 12.06
CA PRO A 608 14.96 -9.12 11.62
C PRO A 608 14.47 -8.80 10.19
N ASN A 609 14.25 -7.51 9.92
CA ASN A 609 13.77 -7.06 8.62
C ASN A 609 14.91 -6.99 7.57
N GLU A 610 16.14 -6.67 7.98
CA GLU A 610 17.25 -6.33 7.08
C GLU A 610 18.60 -6.93 7.50
N SER A 611 18.97 -6.90 8.80
CA SER A 611 20.20 -7.52 9.32
C SER A 611 20.05 -8.08 10.75
N PRO A 612 20.96 -8.96 11.21
CA PRO A 612 20.99 -9.52 12.57
C PRO A 612 21.12 -8.46 13.67
N ILE A 613 22.05 -7.51 13.49
CA ILE A 613 22.42 -6.52 14.51
C ILE A 613 22.25 -5.13 13.92
N LEU A 614 21.69 -4.22 14.72
CA LEU A 614 21.65 -2.79 14.44
C LEU A 614 22.50 -2.05 15.46
N ALA A 615 23.49 -1.30 14.98
CA ALA A 615 24.31 -0.41 15.80
C ALA A 615 23.95 1.06 15.55
N ILE A 616 23.94 1.86 16.61
CA ILE A 616 23.86 3.33 16.52
C ILE A 616 24.98 3.94 17.36
N THR A 617 25.35 5.19 17.06
CA THR A 617 26.34 5.92 17.85
C THR A 617 25.68 7.01 18.70
N ARG A 618 26.21 7.20 19.92
CA ARG A 618 25.79 8.27 20.84
C ARG A 618 26.01 9.67 20.24
N PRO A 619 27.15 9.97 19.58
CA PRO A 619 27.34 11.22 18.83
C PRO A 619 26.23 11.53 17.82
N SER A 620 25.83 10.55 17.00
CA SER A 620 24.73 10.73 16.02
C SER A 620 23.39 11.00 16.70
N LEU A 621 23.11 10.30 17.81
CA LEU A 621 21.91 10.52 18.61
C LEU A 621 21.91 11.89 19.28
N ASN A 622 23.05 12.35 19.79
CA ASN A 622 23.21 13.67 20.39
C ASN A 622 23.01 14.78 19.35
N ALA A 623 23.54 14.62 18.14
CA ALA A 623 23.32 15.57 17.04
C ALA A 623 21.83 15.68 16.67
N LEU A 624 21.13 14.54 16.57
CA LEU A 624 19.68 14.52 16.37
C LEU A 624 18.93 15.22 17.51
N ASN A 625 19.27 14.90 18.76
CA ASN A 625 18.61 15.48 19.93
C ASN A 625 18.89 16.99 20.08
N THR A 626 20.07 17.44 19.64
CA THR A 626 20.39 18.87 19.56
C THR A 626 19.49 19.56 18.54
N PHE A 627 19.32 18.97 17.36
CA PHE A 627 18.40 19.49 16.35
C PHE A 627 16.95 19.52 16.86
N LEU A 628 16.48 18.45 17.48
CA LEU A 628 15.13 18.38 18.08
C LEU A 628 14.95 19.48 19.12
N LYS A 629 15.92 19.65 20.02
CA LYS A 629 15.89 20.69 21.07
C LYS A 629 15.87 22.11 20.49
N LEU A 630 16.65 22.38 19.44
CA LEU A 630 16.65 23.68 18.73
C LEU A 630 15.28 24.01 18.13
N HIS A 631 14.49 22.99 17.77
CA HIS A 631 13.14 23.14 17.24
C HIS A 631 12.05 22.96 18.30
N SER A 632 12.40 22.98 19.59
CA SER A 632 11.46 22.79 20.71
C SER A 632 10.70 21.46 20.67
N LEU A 633 11.31 20.42 20.12
CA LEU A 633 10.76 19.06 20.03
C LEU A 633 11.34 18.15 21.14
N PRO A 634 10.59 17.13 21.60
CA PRO A 634 11.09 16.17 22.58
C PRO A 634 12.32 15.41 22.09
N ALA A 635 13.26 15.12 23.00
CA ALA A 635 14.43 14.30 22.68
C ALA A 635 14.03 12.84 22.37
N ALA A 636 14.66 12.26 21.36
CA ALA A 636 14.52 10.86 21.00
C ALA A 636 15.49 9.98 21.82
N PRO A 637 14.99 9.01 22.62
CA PRO A 637 15.84 8.03 23.26
C PRO A 637 16.33 6.97 22.26
N ALA A 638 17.50 6.39 22.53
CA ALA A 638 18.08 5.29 21.74
C ALA A 638 17.09 4.12 21.51
N ALA A 639 16.23 3.85 22.49
CA ALA A 639 15.22 2.80 22.43
C ALA A 639 14.23 2.95 21.26
N GLN A 640 13.91 4.17 20.82
CA GLN A 640 13.03 4.40 19.65
C GLN A 640 13.64 3.87 18.35
N PHE A 641 14.97 3.85 18.25
CA PHE A 641 15.70 3.29 17.10
C PHE A 641 15.85 1.77 17.17
N ARG A 642 15.50 1.17 18.31
CA ARG A 642 15.59 -0.27 18.55
C ARG A 642 16.95 -0.86 18.19
N ALA A 643 18.02 -0.13 18.51
CA ALA A 643 19.38 -0.60 18.31
C ALA A 643 19.70 -1.74 19.29
N ASN A 644 20.52 -2.67 18.82
CA ASN A 644 21.07 -3.76 19.62
C ASN A 644 22.35 -3.30 20.34
N ILE A 645 23.16 -2.47 19.69
CA ILE A 645 24.41 -1.93 20.22
C ILE A 645 24.37 -0.41 20.13
N VAL A 646 24.67 0.27 21.24
CA VAL A 646 24.92 1.71 21.27
C VAL A 646 26.39 1.94 21.56
N LEU A 647 27.08 2.65 20.67
CA LEU A 647 28.50 2.94 20.77
C LEU A 647 28.71 4.41 21.15
N ALA A 648 29.56 4.68 22.13
CA ALA A 648 29.89 6.04 22.56
C ALA A 648 31.38 6.33 22.39
N GLN A 649 31.71 7.61 22.26
CA GLN A 649 33.10 8.09 22.27
C GLN A 649 33.45 8.56 23.68
N SER A 650 34.67 8.25 24.12
CA SER A 650 35.21 8.71 25.40
C SER A 650 35.71 10.17 25.36
N SER A 651 35.51 10.88 24.25
CA SER A 651 36.00 12.25 24.03
C SER A 651 35.27 13.29 24.89
N PRO A 652 35.92 14.42 25.25
CA PRO A 652 35.28 15.53 25.95
C PRO A 652 34.06 16.08 25.19
N ALA A 653 33.03 16.50 25.93
CA ALA A 653 31.81 17.07 25.37
C ALA A 653 32.12 18.20 24.37
N GLY A 654 31.64 18.07 23.14
CA GLY A 654 31.87 19.02 22.04
C GLY A 654 32.95 18.61 21.03
N SER A 655 33.68 17.52 21.25
CA SER A 655 34.61 16.92 20.27
C SER A 655 34.11 15.58 19.69
N GLU A 656 32.82 15.30 19.88
CA GLU A 656 32.17 14.13 19.28
C GLU A 656 32.13 14.24 17.75
N THR A 657 32.20 13.10 17.07
CA THR A 657 32.05 13.01 15.61
C THR A 657 30.72 12.31 15.26
N PRO A 658 29.60 13.05 15.15
CA PRO A 658 28.36 12.50 14.64
C PRO A 658 28.57 11.85 13.28
N TRP A 659 27.84 10.77 13.01
CA TRP A 659 27.81 10.10 11.72
C TRP A 659 29.10 9.37 11.32
N ALA A 660 30.04 9.18 12.26
CA ALA A 660 31.26 8.43 11.98
C ALA A 660 30.97 7.00 11.48
N GLU A 661 29.85 6.40 11.90
CA GLU A 661 29.47 5.05 11.51
C GLU A 661 29.23 4.84 10.02
N ASP A 662 29.00 5.89 9.22
CA ASP A 662 28.73 5.74 7.79
C ASP A 662 29.96 5.35 6.95
N THR A 663 31.16 5.60 7.47
CA THR A 663 32.42 5.28 6.78
C THR A 663 33.04 3.97 7.24
N TRP A 664 32.44 3.34 8.25
CA TRP A 664 32.94 2.08 8.81
C TRP A 664 32.67 0.93 7.85
N GLN A 665 33.68 0.11 7.61
CA GLN A 665 33.50 -1.19 6.98
C GLN A 665 33.16 -2.29 7.99
N GLY A 666 33.49 -2.06 9.26
CA GLY A 666 33.28 -2.95 10.38
C GLY A 666 33.86 -2.34 11.66
N PHE A 667 33.76 -3.05 12.77
CA PHE A 667 34.44 -2.71 14.02
C PHE A 667 34.76 -3.96 14.82
N ALA A 668 35.86 -3.94 15.57
CA ALA A 668 36.28 -5.02 16.45
C ALA A 668 36.10 -4.62 17.90
N VAL A 669 35.50 -5.50 18.70
CA VAL A 669 35.40 -5.36 20.15
C VAL A 669 36.67 -5.96 20.76
N ALA A 670 37.30 -5.23 21.67
CA ALA A 670 38.53 -5.67 22.30
C ALA A 670 38.30 -6.93 23.15
N SER A 671 39.17 -7.93 22.98
CA SER A 671 39.21 -9.10 23.85
C SER A 671 39.56 -8.70 25.28
N ASP A 672 38.88 -9.27 26.27
CA ASP A 672 39.14 -9.02 27.68
C ASP A 672 39.00 -10.30 28.50
N LYS A 673 39.85 -10.46 29.53
CA LYS A 673 39.83 -11.59 30.48
C LYS A 673 39.79 -12.99 29.84
N GLY A 674 40.44 -13.17 28.69
CA GLY A 674 40.50 -14.47 27.99
C GLY A 674 39.24 -14.81 27.18
N VAL A 675 38.28 -13.89 27.06
CA VAL A 675 37.14 -14.00 26.15
C VAL A 675 37.45 -13.23 24.86
N GLU A 676 37.31 -13.91 23.72
CA GLU A 676 37.53 -13.30 22.41
C GLU A 676 36.41 -12.31 22.08
N GLY A 677 36.79 -11.06 21.81
CA GLY A 677 35.85 -10.01 21.43
C GLY A 677 35.30 -10.21 20.01
N ALA A 678 34.04 -9.84 19.80
CA ALA A 678 33.40 -9.97 18.49
C ALA A 678 33.98 -8.99 17.44
N SER A 679 34.21 -9.48 16.22
CA SER A 679 34.43 -8.63 15.04
C SER A 679 33.14 -8.52 14.23
N LEU A 680 32.69 -7.32 13.91
CA LEU A 680 31.42 -7.06 13.22
C LEU A 680 31.66 -6.33 11.90
N ASP A 681 31.09 -6.84 10.81
CA ASP A 681 31.05 -6.18 9.51
C ASP A 681 29.87 -5.22 9.42
N VAL A 682 30.10 -4.03 8.86
CA VAL A 682 29.04 -3.08 8.49
C VAL A 682 28.55 -3.41 7.07
N LEU A 683 27.27 -3.75 7.00
CA LEU A 683 26.55 -4.12 5.77
C LEU A 683 25.99 -2.88 5.04
N GLY A 684 25.66 -1.82 5.78
CA GLY A 684 25.15 -0.57 5.22
C GLY A 684 24.31 0.24 6.21
N GLY A 685 23.93 1.46 5.82
CA GLY A 685 23.09 2.34 6.66
C GLY A 685 21.67 1.82 6.84
N CYS A 686 21.13 1.93 8.05
CA CYS A 686 19.80 1.46 8.42
C CYS A 686 18.71 2.44 7.99
N ARG A 687 17.83 1.99 7.08
CA ARG A 687 16.68 2.78 6.64
C ARG A 687 15.65 2.86 7.76
N ARG A 688 15.22 4.08 8.07
CA ARG A 688 14.19 4.30 9.10
C ARG A 688 12.82 4.42 8.45
N CYS A 689 11.80 4.12 9.23
CA CYS A 689 10.41 4.32 8.87
C CYS A 689 9.67 4.87 10.09
N GLY A 690 8.39 5.21 9.95
CA GLY A 690 7.57 5.76 11.04
C GLY A 690 7.39 4.86 12.26
N MET A 691 8.03 3.68 12.34
CA MET A 691 8.15 2.92 13.57
C MET A 691 8.93 3.71 14.64
N VAL A 692 9.95 4.47 14.27
CA VAL A 692 10.73 5.27 15.23
C VAL A 692 9.90 6.37 15.90
N CYS A 693 8.74 6.72 15.32
CA CYS A 693 7.79 7.67 15.89
C CYS A 693 6.94 7.10 17.02
N VAL A 694 7.06 5.81 17.33
CA VAL A 694 6.34 5.17 18.44
C VAL A 694 7.16 5.36 19.71
N ASP A 695 6.58 6.05 20.68
CA ASP A 695 7.15 6.14 22.02
C ASP A 695 7.16 4.74 22.65
N GLN A 696 8.35 4.29 23.03
CA GLN A 696 8.51 2.91 23.48
C GLN A 696 7.96 2.67 24.89
N THR A 697 7.60 3.72 25.64
CA THR A 697 7.06 3.67 27.01
C THR A 697 5.54 3.80 27.03
N THR A 698 4.97 4.66 26.20
CA THR A 698 3.51 4.89 26.14
C THR A 698 2.84 4.09 25.04
N GLY A 699 3.58 3.62 24.03
CA GLY A 699 3.03 2.98 22.84
C GLY A 699 2.23 3.93 21.95
N ILE A 700 2.29 5.25 22.22
CA ILE A 700 1.63 6.27 21.43
C ILE A 700 2.57 6.71 20.30
N ARG A 701 2.02 6.87 19.10
CA ARG A 701 2.75 7.45 17.98
C ARG A 701 2.72 8.98 18.10
N ALA A 702 3.89 9.61 18.02
CA ALA A 702 3.99 11.06 18.01
C ALA A 702 3.22 11.66 16.82
N GLU A 703 2.26 12.54 17.08
CA GLU A 703 1.40 13.17 16.05
C GLU A 703 2.23 13.95 15.02
N ALA A 704 3.30 14.62 15.46
CA ALA A 704 4.20 15.36 14.58
C ALA A 704 5.12 14.47 13.72
N GLY A 705 5.15 13.15 13.97
CA GLY A 705 6.00 12.22 13.24
C GLY A 705 7.47 12.21 13.68
N GLU A 706 7.79 12.74 14.86
CA GLU A 706 9.16 12.79 15.38
C GLU A 706 9.60 11.46 15.97
N PRO A 707 10.91 11.12 15.90
CA PRO A 707 12.02 11.91 15.34
C PRO A 707 12.25 11.71 13.83
N PHE A 708 11.39 10.95 13.15
CA PHE A 708 11.58 10.61 11.74
C PHE A 708 11.59 11.85 10.84
N VAL A 709 10.69 12.80 11.11
CA VAL A 709 10.61 14.07 10.38
C VAL A 709 11.90 14.86 10.51
N SER A 710 12.40 15.05 11.73
CA SER A 710 13.68 15.73 11.96
C SER A 710 14.84 15.03 11.27
N LEU A 711 14.90 13.70 11.32
CA LEU A 711 15.90 12.93 10.57
C LEU A 711 15.81 13.17 9.06
N ALA A 712 14.60 13.18 8.49
CA ALA A 712 14.39 13.43 7.07
C ALA A 712 14.84 14.84 6.65
N LYS A 713 14.69 15.84 7.53
CA LYS A 713 15.18 17.21 7.29
C LYS A 713 16.69 17.32 7.43
N MET A 714 17.25 16.71 8.47
CA MET A 714 18.68 16.78 8.77
C MET A 714 19.51 16.07 7.71
N ARG A 715 19.07 14.88 7.29
CA ARG A 715 19.92 14.00 6.49
C ARG A 715 19.14 12.98 5.66
N ARG A 716 19.21 13.13 4.35
CA ARG A 716 18.79 12.12 3.37
C ARG A 716 19.96 11.72 2.50
N ILE A 717 20.20 10.41 2.38
CA ILE A 717 21.27 9.88 1.54
C ILE A 717 20.64 9.12 0.38
N ARG A 718 20.78 9.66 -0.84
CA ARG A 718 20.12 9.15 -2.07
C ARG A 718 18.60 9.00 -1.86
N GLY A 719 17.96 10.05 -1.34
CA GLY A 719 16.51 10.09 -1.09
C GLY A 719 16.01 9.29 0.12
N ARG A 720 16.87 8.56 0.83
CA ARG A 720 16.48 7.69 1.96
C ARG A 720 16.82 8.32 3.30
N VAL A 721 15.94 8.13 4.29
CA VAL A 721 16.16 8.54 5.68
C VAL A 721 16.92 7.42 6.42
N LEU A 722 18.19 7.67 6.76
CA LEU A 722 19.07 6.68 7.40
C LEU A 722 19.43 7.10 8.82
N PHE A 723 19.56 6.13 9.73
CA PHE A 723 20.10 6.36 11.06
C PHE A 723 20.69 5.06 11.64
N GLY A 724 21.99 5.04 11.98
CA GLY A 724 22.69 3.83 12.39
C GLY A 724 23.03 2.89 11.25
N VAL A 725 23.70 1.78 11.58
CA VAL A 725 24.25 0.82 10.61
C VAL A 725 23.83 -0.61 10.92
N HIS A 726 23.57 -1.35 9.85
CA HIS A 726 23.33 -2.79 9.88
C HIS A 726 24.66 -3.54 9.99
N CYS A 727 24.75 -4.44 10.97
CA CYS A 727 25.94 -5.22 11.27
C CYS A 727 25.68 -6.73 11.21
N ALA A 728 26.73 -7.50 10.91
CA ALA A 728 26.77 -8.95 11.03
C ALA A 728 28.11 -9.40 11.61
N LEU A 729 28.13 -10.55 12.29
CA LEU A 729 29.35 -11.11 12.86
C LEU A 729 30.31 -11.56 11.75
N ARG A 730 31.57 -11.17 11.87
CA ARG A 730 32.69 -11.66 11.06
C ARG A 730 33.31 -12.86 11.78
N GLY A 731 32.86 -14.06 11.43
CA GLY A 731 33.30 -15.33 12.05
C GLY A 731 32.13 -16.20 12.50
N SER A 732 32.42 -17.25 13.27
CA SER A 732 31.42 -18.23 13.74
C SER A 732 30.85 -17.93 15.13
N ALA A 733 31.61 -17.24 15.98
CA ALA A 733 31.19 -16.83 17.32
C ALA A 733 32.01 -15.63 17.80
N GLY A 734 31.51 -14.90 18.79
CA GLY A 734 32.24 -13.86 19.51
C GLY A 734 31.46 -13.42 20.74
N SER A 735 32.08 -12.64 21.62
CA SER A 735 31.41 -12.10 22.80
C SER A 735 31.48 -10.57 22.85
N VAL A 736 30.46 -9.96 23.46
CA VAL A 736 30.41 -8.52 23.72
C VAL A 736 29.91 -8.23 25.13
N ARG A 737 30.40 -7.13 25.69
CA ARG A 737 30.02 -6.66 27.02
C ARG A 737 30.01 -5.13 27.06
N VAL A 738 29.06 -4.57 27.82
CA VAL A 738 28.99 -3.14 28.09
C VAL A 738 30.31 -2.65 28.71
N GLY A 739 30.82 -1.53 28.20
CA GLY A 739 32.07 -0.89 28.59
C GLY A 739 33.31 -1.37 27.83
N GLN A 740 33.21 -2.41 26.99
CA GLN A 740 34.36 -2.85 26.19
C GLN A 740 34.74 -1.81 25.13
N VAL A 741 36.06 -1.67 24.93
CA VAL A 741 36.64 -0.81 23.90
C VAL A 741 36.33 -1.39 22.52
N VAL A 742 36.04 -0.50 21.58
CA VAL A 742 35.71 -0.81 20.20
C VAL A 742 36.70 -0.08 19.28
N GLU A 743 37.25 -0.79 18.31
CA GLU A 743 38.09 -0.22 17.27
C GLU A 743 37.36 -0.26 15.92
N PRO A 744 36.93 0.89 15.38
CA PRO A 744 36.34 0.96 14.04
C PRO A 744 37.38 0.69 12.95
N VAL A 745 36.95 -0.02 11.91
CA VAL A 745 37.72 -0.25 10.69
C VAL A 745 37.16 0.65 9.60
N ASN A 746 37.89 1.73 9.26
CA ASN A 746 37.50 2.66 8.22
C ASN A 746 37.86 2.11 6.83
N GLY A 747 36.99 2.30 5.84
CA GLY A 747 37.32 2.02 4.45
C GLY A 747 38.23 3.10 3.84
N ARG A 748 39.08 2.73 2.86
CA ARG A 748 39.60 3.73 1.90
C ARG A 748 38.42 4.22 1.08
N GLU A 749 38.26 5.54 0.94
CA GLU A 749 37.26 6.14 0.06
C GLU A 749 37.45 5.56 -1.36
N SER A 750 36.47 4.82 -1.85
CA SER A 750 36.35 4.51 -3.28
C SER A 750 35.59 5.67 -3.92
N GLU A 751 36.26 6.34 -4.86
CA GLU A 751 35.79 7.50 -5.64
C GLU A 751 34.39 7.35 -6.27
#